data_AF-A0A3M7N1P7-F1
#
_entry.id   AF-A0A3M7N1P7-F1
#
_cell.length_a   1.000
_cell.length_b   1.000
_cell.length_c   1.000
_cell.angle_alpha   90.00
_cell.angle_beta   90.00
_cell.angle_gamma   90.00
#
_symmetry.space_group_name_H-M   'P 1'
#
loop_
_entity.id
_entity.type
_entity.pdbx_description
1 polymer ?
#
loop_
_entity_poly.entity_id
_entity_poly.type
_entity_poly.pdbx_seq_one_letter_code
_entity_poly.pdbx_strand_id
1 'polypeptide(L)'
;MRRRVHLTCVAPFESVNEFDFPDAVCSDFSSSPQIAQQLAATVFSIAKPSSTNSSKTFYVTTPIFYVNASPHVGHLYSLVLADVLKRWHQLKGNAEGSAYLLTGTDEHGMKVQKAAEKAKVDVKLFCDQGAEQFLDLAHAANASQNRFIRTTDDDHIAAVEHFWRELNHRGYLYESKHEGWYCVSDETFYPESQIHMILDPSTGRKLYASMETGKEVTWSSETNYHFKLSEFKDRLLKHYSDNPAFIVPRERMNFIIKEVTAGLSDLSVSRPSSRLSWGIPVPGDETQTVYVWLDALINYLSATGWPNKTARNPDWLWPADCHVIGKDIIRFHCIYWPAFLMALDLPLPKQFLSHAHWTMNQEKMSKSLGNVVNPFFAMDRFGVDAIRYYMIRDGGIVDDAAYENSFVIARYKKDLQGGLGNLVSRIVRSKKWKLPDSVRQATGDFEQAPDWFGSWEKTINGLVEEADQLMLALNPREATARLIDIIYETNKMFHMNEIWRLAESKHPKNVQLVTWSVYAAADALRVAAIALQPIMPEKMQMALDMLGVSPQKRSWEFASMRTDHTFGDALIDVDSSPNSSAITTSTLPVDSKEVPSAAQEVGIEEGSNENEAAVSRSRFRMFMILTALFLSLFIAALDVTIVSTAVPTIAADLRSPSGYAWIGGAYVIANAAGVPIWAKLSDIWGRKPILLLAVLVFIASSIICALAKSMKMMIVGRAVQGVAGGGLILMVNIVISDLFSMRQRSLILGLCEGIWAIAGAIGPVLGGVLTDLASWRWCWWINLPVCGIGFALLLIFLDVHNPRTNFRDGLKAIDWAGSISILAFTLLLLMGLDFGGDAFPWSSPKVICLIVFGLVCLALFIFSEHRLAEYPLIPLGLFVERSNLGSLGVSFFHGITFMAGEYYLPLYFQAVRSASALRSGALLAPLMVTTALCGAFSGVFIHQTGKYRILIWVGAIMLTIGTGLYIFITPTTSIAAIIGFQLIAGIGSGLLFQPPLISLQAFVKDQNDVATATSTFSFIRCIALAFSVILGSVVFQNSMEAEASQLAKAGLSADLLNQFSGKNAAAHVNVAATLTDPDQKRAVQLAFTVSMRNMWILFCCFGFLTIVSSALIKSKKLSHEHTETVTGLKQTRAQAQDECQDRART
;
A
#
# COMPACT_ATOMS: atom_id res chain seq x y z
N MET A 1 54.11 41.89 3.16
CA MET A 1 52.75 42.30 3.60
C MET A 1 51.93 41.01 3.78
N ARG A 2 51.79 40.37 4.95
CA ARG A 2 51.11 40.72 6.24
C ARG A 2 49.63 41.09 6.00
N ARG A 3 48.57 40.47 6.57
CA ARG A 3 48.29 39.81 7.88
C ARG A 3 47.05 38.89 7.73
N ARG A 4 47.00 37.67 8.30
CA ARG A 4 46.46 37.25 9.64
C ARG A 4 44.97 37.54 9.90
N VAL A 5 44.22 36.47 10.22
CA VAL A 5 43.01 36.51 11.07
C VAL A 5 43.23 35.56 12.26
N HIS A 6 42.88 36.04 13.46
CA HIS A 6 43.19 35.48 14.78
C HIS A 6 42.09 34.53 15.30
N LEU A 7 42.52 33.54 16.08
CA LEU A 7 41.73 32.78 17.07
C LEU A 7 41.28 33.67 18.23
N THR A 8 40.15 33.31 18.86
CA THR A 8 39.88 33.56 20.29
C THR A 8 39.15 32.39 20.93
N CYS A 9 39.55 32.08 22.16
CA CYS A 9 39.13 30.98 23.03
C CYS A 9 38.62 31.58 24.38
N VAL A 10 37.58 30.94 24.95
CA VAL A 10 37.37 30.60 26.38
C VAL A 10 36.85 31.65 27.41
N ALA A 11 35.68 31.29 28.00
CA ALA A 11 35.15 31.40 29.40
C ALA A 11 34.71 32.76 30.02
N PRO A 12 34.03 32.81 31.20
CA PRO A 12 33.18 31.83 31.96
C PRO A 12 31.81 32.44 32.43
N PHE A 13 30.92 31.68 33.09
CA PHE A 13 30.22 32.10 34.33
C PHE A 13 29.40 30.96 34.96
N GLU A 14 29.60 30.78 36.27
CA GLU A 14 28.98 29.85 37.22
C GLU A 14 27.77 30.47 37.93
N SER A 15 26.80 29.63 38.37
CA SER A 15 26.26 29.50 39.75
C SER A 15 24.90 28.74 39.71
N VAL A 16 24.78 27.46 40.15
CA VAL A 16 24.41 26.97 41.51
C VAL A 16 22.89 27.25 41.78
N ASN A 17 21.95 26.31 42.03
CA ASN A 17 21.96 25.10 42.87
C ASN A 17 20.70 24.20 42.68
N GLU A 18 20.84 22.93 43.10
CA GLU A 18 19.85 21.99 43.73
C GLU A 18 18.62 21.44 42.97
N PHE A 19 18.60 20.12 42.67
CA PHE A 19 18.01 19.07 43.54
C PHE A 19 18.12 17.66 42.92
N ASP A 20 18.19 16.67 43.81
CA ASP A 20 18.56 15.26 43.66
C ASP A 20 17.86 14.38 42.59
N PHE A 21 18.65 13.48 42.02
CA PHE A 21 18.22 12.17 41.49
C PHE A 21 18.42 11.09 42.58
N PRO A 22 17.54 10.08 42.66
CA PRO A 22 17.94 8.76 43.09
C PRO A 22 18.01 7.77 41.92
N ASP A 23 19.07 6.98 41.98
CA ASP A 23 19.49 5.91 41.10
C ASP A 23 18.57 4.69 41.04
N ALA A 24 18.69 4.00 39.91
CA ALA A 24 18.58 2.56 39.69
C ALA A 24 17.22 1.86 39.88
N VAL A 25 16.77 1.16 38.84
CA VAL A 25 16.87 -0.31 38.73
C VAL A 25 16.35 -0.76 37.36
N CYS A 26 17.14 -1.62 36.71
CA CYS A 26 16.71 -2.46 35.60
C CYS A 26 15.59 -3.42 36.03
N SER A 27 14.41 -3.36 35.38
CA SER A 27 13.61 -4.54 34.98
C SER A 27 12.29 -4.10 34.34
N ASP A 28 11.79 -4.94 33.44
CA ASP A 28 10.39 -5.04 32.98
C ASP A 28 9.89 -4.12 31.85
N PHE A 29 10.12 -4.64 30.64
CA PHE A 29 9.16 -4.61 29.55
C PHE A 29 7.81 -5.22 30.00
N SER A 30 6.77 -4.41 30.23
CA SER A 30 5.38 -4.77 29.90
C SER A 30 4.41 -3.58 30.04
N SER A 31 3.58 -3.40 29.00
CA SER A 31 2.22 -2.80 28.99
C SER A 31 1.92 -1.49 29.75
N SER A 32 1.59 -0.41 29.02
CA SER A 32 0.65 0.60 29.53
C SER A 32 -0.44 0.95 28.47
N PRO A 33 -1.74 0.83 28.80
CA PRO A 33 -2.89 1.20 27.94
C PRO A 33 -3.18 2.73 27.91
N GLN A 34 -2.37 3.56 28.56
CA GLN A 34 -2.75 4.93 28.90
C GLN A 34 -2.69 5.92 27.73
N ILE A 35 -1.83 5.69 26.73
CA ILE A 35 -1.70 6.58 25.56
C ILE A 35 -2.90 6.41 24.61
N ALA A 36 -3.46 5.21 24.51
CA ALA A 36 -4.70 4.95 23.76
C ALA A 36 -5.92 5.56 24.46
N GLN A 37 -5.98 5.51 25.80
CA GLN A 37 -7.00 6.18 26.60
C GLN A 37 -6.94 7.72 26.51
N GLN A 38 -5.75 8.32 26.39
CA GLN A 38 -5.61 9.77 26.21
C GLN A 38 -6.03 10.27 24.83
N LEU A 39 -5.77 9.49 23.77
CA LEU A 39 -6.25 9.78 22.41
C LEU A 39 -7.77 9.59 22.30
N ALA A 40 -8.32 8.55 22.93
CA ALA A 40 -9.76 8.38 23.07
C ALA A 40 -10.38 9.57 23.82
N ALA A 41 -9.87 9.95 24.99
CA ALA A 41 -10.41 11.04 25.80
C ALA A 41 -10.41 12.41 25.07
N THR A 42 -9.45 12.66 24.17
CA THR A 42 -9.38 13.92 23.41
C THR A 42 -10.41 13.98 22.26
N VAL A 43 -10.77 12.82 21.68
CA VAL A 43 -11.86 12.72 20.69
C VAL A 43 -13.23 12.68 21.38
N PHE A 44 -13.34 12.04 22.55
CA PHE A 44 -14.58 11.91 23.32
C PHE A 44 -14.95 13.17 24.14
N SER A 45 -14.00 14.07 24.43
CA SER A 45 -14.28 15.30 25.18
C SER A 45 -15.09 16.36 24.40
N ILE A 46 -15.28 16.20 23.08
CA ILE A 46 -15.93 17.21 22.23
C ILE A 46 -17.41 16.86 21.91
N ALA A 47 -17.85 15.64 22.23
CA ALA A 47 -19.23 15.20 22.01
C ALA A 47 -19.84 14.66 23.31
N LYS A 48 -20.34 15.56 24.17
CA LYS A 48 -21.42 15.20 25.10
C LYS A 48 -22.74 15.47 24.38
N PRO A 49 -23.40 14.48 23.75
CA PRO A 49 -24.80 14.64 23.41
C PRO A 49 -25.59 14.74 24.72
N SER A 50 -26.49 15.72 24.80
CA SER A 50 -27.43 15.81 25.91
C SER A 50 -28.20 14.50 26.00
N SER A 51 -28.03 13.78 27.10
CA SER A 51 -28.86 12.63 27.45
C SER A 51 -30.29 13.10 27.69
N THR A 52 -31.07 13.22 26.64
CA THR A 52 -32.51 13.45 26.74
C THR A 52 -33.20 12.13 26.48
N ASN A 53 -33.82 11.57 27.54
CA ASN A 53 -34.97 10.68 27.44
C ASN A 53 -36.05 11.42 26.65
N SER A 54 -35.94 11.38 25.33
CA SER A 54 -36.88 11.95 24.39
C SER A 54 -37.82 10.83 23.98
N SER A 55 -39.10 10.96 24.30
CA SER A 55 -40.18 10.05 23.85
C SER A 55 -40.36 10.02 22.32
N LYS A 56 -39.64 10.87 21.58
CA LYS A 56 -39.66 10.93 20.12
C LYS A 56 -38.94 9.72 19.51
N THR A 57 -39.59 9.06 18.56
CA THR A 57 -39.01 8.04 17.69
C THR A 57 -37.77 8.57 16.95
N PHE A 58 -36.69 7.79 16.94
CA PHE A 58 -35.46 8.11 16.21
C PHE A 58 -35.68 8.06 14.70
N TYR A 59 -35.63 9.21 14.03
CA TYR A 59 -35.92 9.30 12.59
C TYR A 59 -34.61 9.41 11.79
N VAL A 60 -34.32 8.39 10.97
CA VAL A 60 -33.15 8.32 10.10
C VAL A 60 -33.55 8.20 8.63
N THR A 61 -32.78 8.81 7.73
CA THR A 61 -33.05 8.73 6.28
C THR A 61 -31.80 8.37 5.49
N THR A 62 -31.99 7.73 4.35
CA THR A 62 -31.03 7.74 3.23
C THR A 62 -31.29 8.97 2.37
N PRO A 63 -30.47 9.24 1.33
CA PRO A 63 -30.92 10.02 0.19
C PRO A 63 -31.99 9.23 -0.57
N ILE A 64 -32.83 9.92 -1.33
CA ILE A 64 -33.63 9.28 -2.37
C ILE A 64 -32.78 9.17 -3.65
N PHE A 65 -32.87 8.04 -4.35
CA PHE A 65 -31.98 7.72 -5.45
C PHE A 65 -32.59 8.02 -6.82
N TYR A 66 -31.81 8.61 -7.74
CA TYR A 66 -32.26 8.83 -9.11
C TYR A 66 -32.55 7.51 -9.84
N VAL A 67 -33.72 7.43 -10.49
CA VAL A 67 -34.17 6.24 -11.25
C VAL A 67 -33.62 6.16 -12.67
N ASN A 68 -32.74 7.08 -13.09
CA ASN A 68 -32.14 7.08 -14.42
C ASN A 68 -31.24 5.85 -14.69
N ALA A 69 -30.99 5.03 -13.67
CA ALA A 69 -30.02 3.96 -13.68
C ALA A 69 -30.31 2.90 -12.60
N SER A 70 -30.17 1.62 -12.95
CA SER A 70 -30.14 0.50 -11.98
C SER A 70 -29.18 0.69 -10.79
N PRO A 71 -29.50 0.14 -9.61
CA PRO A 71 -28.73 0.34 -8.39
C PRO A 71 -27.31 -0.24 -8.43
N HIS A 72 -26.43 0.31 -7.59
CA HIS A 72 -25.05 -0.14 -7.42
C HIS A 72 -24.65 -0.15 -5.94
N VAL A 73 -23.48 -0.72 -5.61
CA VAL A 73 -23.01 -0.84 -4.21
C VAL A 73 -22.92 0.49 -3.44
N GLY A 74 -22.76 1.63 -4.13
CA GLY A 74 -22.88 2.95 -3.50
C GLY A 74 -24.24 3.22 -2.86
N HIS A 75 -25.34 2.87 -3.53
CA HIS A 75 -26.71 3.01 -3.00
C HIS A 75 -26.94 2.02 -1.86
N LEU A 76 -26.47 0.78 -2.04
CA LEU A 76 -26.52 -0.25 -1.01
C LEU A 76 -25.79 0.21 0.27
N TYR A 77 -24.66 0.90 0.14
CA TYR A 77 -23.93 1.41 1.29
C TYR A 77 -24.71 2.44 2.11
N SER A 78 -25.29 3.47 1.47
CA SER A 78 -26.13 4.45 2.18
C SER A 78 -27.31 3.77 2.89
N LEU A 79 -27.92 2.78 2.22
CA LEU A 79 -29.04 2.03 2.78
C LEU A 79 -28.64 1.17 3.99
N VAL A 80 -27.58 0.39 3.88
CA VAL A 80 -27.07 -0.45 4.98
C VAL A 80 -26.64 0.40 6.16
N LEU A 81 -25.99 1.54 5.91
CA LEU A 81 -25.54 2.45 6.96
C LEU A 81 -26.72 3.04 7.74
N ALA A 82 -27.76 3.50 7.04
CA ALA A 82 -28.98 4.02 7.67
C ALA A 82 -29.76 2.92 8.41
N ASP A 83 -29.85 1.72 7.85
CA ASP A 83 -30.49 0.56 8.47
C ASP A 83 -29.76 0.10 9.73
N VAL A 84 -28.43 0.12 9.75
CA VAL A 84 -27.63 -0.20 10.93
C VAL A 84 -27.87 0.80 12.06
N LEU A 85 -27.91 2.10 11.75
CA LEU A 85 -28.25 3.13 12.76
C LEU A 85 -29.67 2.92 13.29
N LYS A 86 -30.64 2.69 12.40
CA LYS A 86 -32.02 2.39 12.78
C LYS A 86 -32.09 1.18 13.72
N ARG A 87 -31.51 0.05 13.32
CA ARG A 87 -31.52 -1.19 14.10
C ARG A 87 -30.78 -1.06 15.43
N TRP A 88 -29.72 -0.26 15.50
CA TRP A 88 -29.03 0.05 16.77
C TRP A 88 -29.95 0.78 17.75
N HIS A 89 -30.67 1.80 17.27
CA HIS A 89 -31.66 2.51 18.09
C HIS A 89 -32.86 1.62 18.45
N GLN A 90 -33.30 0.72 17.57
CA GLN A 90 -34.34 -0.27 17.90
C GLN A 90 -33.90 -1.25 18.98
N LEU A 91 -32.64 -1.72 18.90
CA LEU A 91 -32.07 -2.61 19.90
C LEU A 91 -32.09 -1.96 21.29
N LYS A 92 -31.78 -0.66 21.38
CA LYS A 92 -31.78 0.15 22.61
C LYS A 92 -33.17 0.51 23.12
N GLY A 93 -34.09 0.83 22.22
CA GLY A 93 -35.42 1.33 22.56
C GLY A 93 -36.40 0.27 23.03
N ASN A 94 -36.03 -1.02 22.99
CA ASN A 94 -36.85 -2.18 23.40
C ASN A 94 -38.27 -2.22 22.78
N ALA A 95 -38.48 -1.54 21.65
CA ALA A 95 -39.77 -1.49 20.97
C ALA A 95 -39.60 -1.24 19.46
N GLU A 96 -40.44 -1.88 18.65
CA GLU A 96 -40.39 -1.83 17.18
C GLU A 96 -40.59 -0.41 16.61
N GLY A 97 -41.34 0.45 17.32
CA GLY A 97 -41.60 1.86 16.97
C GLY A 97 -40.58 2.88 17.48
N SER A 98 -39.47 2.46 18.09
CA SER A 98 -38.46 3.36 18.66
C SER A 98 -37.57 4.05 17.62
N ALA A 99 -37.52 3.53 16.39
CA ALA A 99 -36.84 4.16 15.26
C ALA A 99 -37.59 3.98 13.94
N TYR A 100 -37.43 4.96 13.05
CA TYR A 100 -38.07 5.04 11.74
C TYR A 100 -37.02 5.30 10.66
N LEU A 101 -36.97 4.46 9.63
CA LEU A 101 -36.09 4.60 8.46
C LEU A 101 -36.89 4.98 7.21
N LEU A 102 -36.52 6.10 6.60
CA LEU A 102 -36.97 6.49 5.26
C LEU A 102 -35.90 6.21 4.21
N THR A 103 -36.31 5.63 3.09
CA THR A 103 -35.56 5.57 1.83
C THR A 103 -36.51 5.83 0.66
N GLY A 104 -36.02 5.91 -0.58
CA GLY A 104 -36.89 6.14 -1.73
C GLY A 104 -36.18 6.50 -3.02
N THR A 105 -36.95 7.02 -3.97
CA THR A 105 -36.51 7.38 -5.32
C THR A 105 -36.84 8.83 -5.69
N ASP A 106 -35.87 9.47 -6.35
CA ASP A 106 -36.04 10.76 -7.02
C ASP A 106 -36.35 10.51 -8.50
N GLU A 107 -37.56 10.90 -8.90
CA GLU A 107 -38.19 10.50 -10.16
C GLU A 107 -38.41 11.67 -11.12
N HIS A 108 -38.11 12.91 -10.73
CA HIS A 108 -38.31 14.09 -11.56
C HIS A 108 -36.98 14.60 -12.17
N GLY A 109 -37.09 15.53 -13.13
CA GLY A 109 -35.94 16.24 -13.68
C GLY A 109 -35.45 15.74 -15.04
N MET A 110 -34.52 16.51 -15.63
CA MET A 110 -34.08 16.32 -17.02
C MET A 110 -33.36 15.00 -17.23
N LYS A 111 -32.56 14.54 -16.26
CA LYS A 111 -31.84 13.27 -16.34
C LYS A 111 -32.78 12.09 -16.49
N VAL A 112 -33.88 12.06 -15.74
CA VAL A 112 -34.87 10.99 -15.81
C VAL A 112 -35.64 11.07 -17.13
N GLN A 113 -36.12 12.27 -17.50
CA GLN A 113 -36.80 12.49 -18.77
C GLN A 113 -35.97 12.01 -19.96
N LYS A 114 -34.70 12.43 -20.04
CA LYS A 114 -33.78 12.02 -21.13
C LYS A 114 -33.46 10.53 -21.11
N ALA A 115 -33.36 9.90 -19.93
CA ALA A 115 -33.12 8.47 -19.83
C ALA A 115 -34.32 7.67 -20.37
N ALA A 116 -35.54 8.09 -20.04
CA ALA A 116 -36.78 7.50 -20.56
C ALA A 116 -36.92 7.71 -22.08
N GLU A 117 -36.68 8.93 -22.58
CA GLU A 117 -36.67 9.24 -24.01
C GLU A 117 -35.66 8.37 -24.78
N LYS A 118 -34.44 8.21 -24.24
CA LYS A 118 -33.40 7.36 -24.82
C LYS A 118 -33.79 5.88 -24.81
N ALA A 119 -34.45 5.42 -23.75
CA ALA A 119 -34.99 4.07 -23.65
C ALA A 119 -36.25 3.85 -24.51
N LYS A 120 -36.85 4.92 -25.04
CA LYS A 120 -38.14 4.91 -25.76
C LYS A 120 -39.29 4.33 -24.94
N VAL A 121 -39.29 4.63 -23.63
CA VAL A 121 -40.34 4.22 -22.69
C VAL A 121 -41.04 5.47 -22.17
N ASP A 122 -42.33 5.36 -21.88
CA ASP A 122 -43.06 6.40 -21.14
C ASP A 122 -42.34 6.76 -19.82
N VAL A 123 -42.27 8.05 -19.49
CA VAL A 123 -41.44 8.51 -18.35
C VAL A 123 -42.01 7.99 -17.02
N LYS A 124 -43.33 7.92 -16.84
CA LYS A 124 -43.93 7.38 -15.62
C LYS A 124 -43.60 5.90 -15.47
N LEU A 125 -43.78 5.12 -16.54
CA LEU A 125 -43.47 3.69 -16.54
C LEU A 125 -41.98 3.42 -16.29
N PHE A 126 -41.09 4.25 -16.86
CA PHE A 126 -39.65 4.18 -16.60
C PHE A 126 -39.32 4.42 -15.12
N CYS A 127 -39.98 5.41 -14.50
CA CYS A 127 -39.83 5.69 -13.07
C CYS A 127 -40.38 4.55 -12.20
N ASP A 128 -41.54 3.97 -12.55
CA ASP A 128 -42.13 2.83 -11.84
C ASP A 128 -41.19 1.62 -11.82
N GLN A 129 -40.59 1.28 -12.96
CA GLN A 129 -39.60 0.19 -13.06
C GLN A 129 -38.32 0.48 -12.28
N GLY A 130 -37.84 1.73 -12.32
CA GLY A 130 -36.68 2.15 -11.56
C GLY A 130 -36.93 2.07 -10.05
N ALA A 131 -38.09 2.54 -9.58
CA ALA A 131 -38.50 2.47 -8.18
C ALA A 131 -38.58 1.02 -7.68
N GLU A 132 -39.15 0.11 -8.47
CA GLU A 132 -39.21 -1.32 -8.16
C GLU A 132 -37.81 -1.93 -7.98
N GLN A 133 -36.84 -1.62 -8.86
CA GLN A 133 -35.46 -2.11 -8.71
C GLN A 133 -34.78 -1.65 -7.42
N PHE A 134 -35.03 -0.41 -6.98
CA PHE A 134 -34.47 0.10 -5.73
C PHE A 134 -35.19 -0.47 -4.49
N LEU A 135 -36.48 -0.75 -4.59
CA LEU A 135 -37.22 -1.45 -3.56
C LEU A 135 -36.74 -2.90 -3.42
N ASP A 136 -36.51 -3.58 -4.54
CA ASP A 136 -35.91 -4.92 -4.58
C ASP A 136 -34.51 -4.94 -3.98
N LEU A 137 -33.69 -3.91 -4.24
CA LEU A 137 -32.40 -3.77 -3.57
C LEU A 137 -32.57 -3.73 -2.05
N ALA A 138 -33.55 -2.97 -1.55
CA ALA A 138 -33.79 -2.85 -0.13
C ALA A 138 -34.25 -4.17 0.51
N HIS A 139 -35.13 -4.91 -0.16
CA HIS A 139 -35.53 -6.25 0.25
C HIS A 139 -34.34 -7.23 0.24
N ALA A 140 -33.56 -7.25 -0.84
CA ALA A 140 -32.39 -8.14 -0.97
C ALA A 140 -31.30 -7.84 0.06
N ALA A 141 -31.16 -6.57 0.48
CA ALA A 141 -30.22 -6.15 1.52
C ALA A 141 -30.68 -6.45 2.95
N ASN A 142 -31.89 -7.01 3.12
CA ASN A 142 -32.57 -7.13 4.42
C ASN A 142 -32.61 -5.78 5.16
N ALA A 143 -32.90 -4.71 4.41
CA ALA A 143 -33.11 -3.39 4.99
C ALA A 143 -34.52 -3.32 5.59
N SER A 144 -34.64 -2.66 6.74
CA SER A 144 -35.88 -2.57 7.51
C SER A 144 -36.52 -1.19 7.38
N GLN A 145 -36.56 -0.62 6.18
CA GLN A 145 -37.19 0.68 5.94
C GLN A 145 -38.68 0.68 6.33
N ASN A 146 -39.13 1.76 6.96
CA ASN A 146 -40.53 1.93 7.34
C ASN A 146 -41.35 2.56 6.21
N ARG A 147 -40.73 3.40 5.38
CA ARG A 147 -41.32 3.97 4.17
C ARG A 147 -40.31 4.00 3.04
N PHE A 148 -40.79 3.60 1.87
CA PHE A 148 -40.14 3.83 0.58
C PHE A 148 -40.92 4.94 -0.12
N ILE A 149 -40.39 6.16 -0.15
CA ILE A 149 -41.07 7.31 -0.76
C ILE A 149 -40.72 7.43 -2.24
N ARG A 150 -41.66 7.90 -3.04
CA ARG A 150 -41.42 8.25 -4.44
C ARG A 150 -41.80 9.71 -4.64
N THR A 151 -41.01 10.47 -5.40
CA THR A 151 -41.36 11.88 -5.62
C THR A 151 -42.62 12.05 -6.47
N THR A 152 -43.10 11.00 -7.14
CA THR A 152 -44.41 10.97 -7.80
C THR A 152 -45.59 10.66 -6.88
N ASP A 153 -45.36 10.42 -5.58
CA ASP A 153 -46.45 10.15 -4.63
C ASP A 153 -47.32 11.40 -4.43
N ASP A 154 -48.65 11.23 -4.43
CA ASP A 154 -49.61 12.35 -4.32
C ASP A 154 -49.39 13.19 -3.04
N ASP A 155 -49.04 12.55 -1.93
CA ASP A 155 -48.79 13.25 -0.65
C ASP A 155 -47.48 14.06 -0.69
N HIS A 156 -46.49 13.60 -1.45
CA HIS A 156 -45.26 14.34 -1.67
C HIS A 156 -45.48 15.54 -2.60
N ILE A 157 -46.20 15.36 -3.71
CA ILE A 157 -46.55 16.45 -4.62
C ILE A 157 -47.30 17.56 -3.87
N ALA A 158 -48.32 17.18 -3.08
CA ALA A 158 -49.07 18.12 -2.26
C ALA A 158 -48.18 18.86 -1.23
N ALA A 159 -47.18 18.18 -0.67
CA ALA A 159 -46.22 18.81 0.23
C ALA A 159 -45.33 19.82 -0.49
N VAL A 160 -44.80 19.48 -1.67
CA VAL A 160 -43.97 20.40 -2.47
C VAL A 160 -44.76 21.64 -2.88
N GLU A 161 -46.00 21.47 -3.33
CA GLU A 161 -46.87 22.60 -3.66
C GLU A 161 -47.11 23.52 -2.45
N HIS A 162 -47.37 22.94 -1.28
CA HIS A 162 -47.59 23.72 -0.07
C HIS A 162 -46.30 24.44 0.38
N PHE A 163 -45.16 23.76 0.33
CA PHE A 163 -43.86 24.35 0.64
C PHE A 163 -43.54 25.54 -0.27
N TRP A 164 -43.81 25.40 -1.56
CA TRP A 164 -43.66 26.48 -2.53
C TRP A 164 -44.55 27.68 -2.21
N ARG A 165 -45.85 27.44 -1.96
CA ARG A 165 -46.80 28.51 -1.61
C ARG A 165 -46.35 29.27 -0.36
N GLU A 166 -45.83 28.58 0.64
CA GLU A 166 -45.30 29.20 1.86
C GLU A 166 -44.04 30.04 1.60
N LEU A 167 -43.09 29.54 0.81
CA LEU A 167 -41.90 30.32 0.43
C LEU A 167 -42.28 31.59 -0.34
N ASN A 168 -43.24 31.48 -1.26
CA ASN A 168 -43.73 32.61 -2.04
C ASN A 168 -44.47 33.62 -1.14
N HIS A 169 -45.39 33.15 -0.31
CA HIS A 169 -46.17 33.98 0.62
C HIS A 169 -45.28 34.76 1.59
N ARG A 170 -44.18 34.15 2.05
CA ARG A 170 -43.20 34.78 2.95
C ARG A 170 -42.19 35.69 2.22
N GLY A 171 -42.27 35.82 0.89
CA GLY A 171 -41.42 36.73 0.11
C GLY A 171 -39.99 36.25 -0.09
N TYR A 172 -39.74 34.94 0.01
CA TYR A 172 -38.43 34.33 -0.24
C TYR A 172 -38.22 33.93 -1.70
N LEU A 173 -39.27 33.94 -2.51
CA LEU A 173 -39.21 33.70 -3.95
C LEU A 173 -39.39 35.01 -4.72
N TYR A 174 -38.63 35.16 -5.80
CA TYR A 174 -38.78 36.26 -6.75
C TYR A 174 -38.40 35.79 -8.15
N GLU A 175 -38.98 36.39 -9.19
CA GLU A 175 -38.59 36.11 -10.56
C GLU A 175 -37.34 36.90 -10.92
N SER A 176 -36.38 36.23 -11.57
CA SER A 176 -35.22 36.89 -12.16
C SER A 176 -34.87 36.24 -13.48
N LYS A 177 -34.41 37.06 -14.42
CA LYS A 177 -33.77 36.58 -15.63
C LYS A 177 -32.39 36.06 -15.25
N HIS A 178 -32.12 34.79 -15.57
CA HIS A 178 -30.82 34.18 -15.38
C HIS A 178 -30.21 33.91 -16.76
N GLU A 179 -29.09 34.55 -17.03
CA GLU A 179 -28.36 34.43 -18.29
C GLU A 179 -26.95 33.92 -18.00
N GLY A 180 -26.56 32.83 -18.67
CA GLY A 180 -25.25 32.25 -18.46
C GLY A 180 -25.02 30.96 -19.24
N TRP A 181 -23.79 30.46 -19.16
CA TRP A 181 -23.40 29.21 -19.79
C TRP A 181 -23.91 28.03 -18.97
N TYR A 182 -24.81 27.22 -19.53
CA TYR A 182 -25.42 26.09 -18.84
C TYR A 182 -24.86 24.77 -19.38
N CYS A 183 -24.39 23.88 -18.50
CA CYS A 183 -24.07 22.52 -18.88
C CYS A 183 -25.27 21.62 -18.63
N VAL A 184 -25.78 20.98 -19.69
CA VAL A 184 -26.93 20.10 -19.57
C VAL A 184 -26.58 18.78 -18.87
N SER A 185 -25.35 18.28 -19.03
CA SER A 185 -24.87 17.07 -18.37
C SER A 185 -24.75 17.27 -16.85
N ASP A 186 -24.22 18.43 -16.45
CA ASP A 186 -23.93 18.73 -15.05
C ASP A 186 -25.12 19.41 -14.34
N GLU A 187 -26.13 19.84 -15.10
CA GLU A 187 -27.32 20.58 -14.65
C GLU A 187 -26.99 21.86 -13.86
N THR A 188 -25.89 22.51 -14.22
CA THR A 188 -25.39 23.70 -13.53
C THR A 188 -25.04 24.81 -14.51
N PHE A 189 -25.11 26.05 -14.02
CA PHE A 189 -24.56 27.21 -14.71
C PHE A 189 -23.07 27.33 -14.36
N TYR A 190 -22.26 27.60 -15.38
CA TYR A 190 -20.84 27.89 -15.27
C TYR A 190 -20.61 29.39 -15.54
N PRO A 191 -19.77 30.06 -14.74
CA PRO A 191 -19.30 31.40 -15.08
C PRO A 191 -18.38 31.33 -16.30
N GLU A 192 -18.27 32.42 -17.06
CA GLU A 192 -17.40 32.52 -18.25
C GLU A 192 -15.94 32.14 -17.95
N SER A 193 -15.47 32.42 -16.73
CA SER A 193 -14.12 32.07 -16.27
C SER A 193 -13.88 30.57 -16.07
N GLN A 194 -14.91 29.73 -16.14
CA GLN A 194 -14.84 28.27 -15.92
C GLN A 194 -15.23 27.47 -17.16
N ILE A 195 -15.28 28.11 -18.33
CA ILE A 195 -15.51 27.45 -19.61
C ILE A 195 -14.33 27.70 -20.55
N HIS A 196 -14.06 26.76 -21.45
CA HIS A 196 -13.06 26.93 -22.50
C HIS A 196 -13.58 26.39 -23.84
N MET A 197 -13.05 26.92 -24.93
CA MET A 197 -13.41 26.46 -26.26
C MET A 197 -12.66 25.15 -26.59
N ILE A 198 -13.41 24.14 -27.00
CA ILE A 198 -12.89 22.87 -27.50
C ILE A 198 -13.30 22.65 -28.96
N LEU A 199 -12.47 21.95 -29.72
CA LEU A 199 -12.87 21.40 -31.01
C LEU A 199 -13.34 19.97 -30.81
N ASP A 200 -14.54 19.67 -31.30
CA ASP A 200 -14.98 18.28 -31.44
C ASP A 200 -14.07 17.57 -32.46
N PRO A 201 -13.30 16.54 -32.05
CA PRO A 201 -12.36 15.86 -32.94
C PRO A 201 -13.05 15.13 -34.10
N SER A 202 -14.33 14.77 -33.94
CA SER A 202 -15.09 14.00 -34.91
C SER A 202 -15.79 14.87 -35.96
N THR A 203 -16.24 16.08 -35.58
CA THR A 203 -17.00 16.98 -36.48
C THR A 203 -16.25 18.25 -36.85
N GLY A 204 -15.14 18.57 -36.18
CA GLY A 204 -14.40 19.83 -36.35
C GLY A 204 -15.14 21.07 -35.84
N ARG A 205 -16.29 20.90 -35.18
CA ARG A 205 -17.12 22.00 -34.68
C ARG A 205 -16.50 22.62 -33.43
N LYS A 206 -16.48 23.96 -33.36
CA LYS A 206 -16.09 24.72 -32.17
C LYS A 206 -17.24 24.71 -31.17
N LEU A 207 -16.99 24.22 -29.97
CA LEU A 207 -17.95 24.13 -28.86
C LEU A 207 -17.31 24.79 -27.62
N TYR A 208 -18.14 25.25 -26.69
CA TYR A 208 -17.66 25.63 -25.36
C TYR A 208 -17.89 24.45 -24.41
N ALA A 209 -16.92 24.17 -23.54
CA ALA A 209 -17.01 23.12 -22.54
C ALA A 209 -16.58 23.62 -21.15
N SER A 210 -17.16 23.02 -20.11
CA SER A 210 -16.74 23.22 -18.73
C SER A 210 -15.27 22.86 -18.56
N MET A 211 -14.47 23.72 -17.92
CA MET A 211 -13.11 23.40 -17.51
C MET A 211 -13.07 22.28 -16.45
N GLU A 212 -14.13 22.13 -15.66
CA GLU A 212 -14.20 21.16 -14.57
C GLU A 212 -14.52 19.75 -15.09
N THR A 213 -15.49 19.62 -15.99
CA THR A 213 -16.01 18.32 -16.42
C THR A 213 -15.70 17.98 -17.88
N GLY A 214 -15.21 18.95 -18.66
CA GLY A 214 -15.00 18.81 -20.11
C GLY A 214 -16.30 18.64 -20.90
N LYS A 215 -17.47 18.81 -20.27
CA LYS A 215 -18.80 18.66 -20.91
C LYS A 215 -19.23 19.95 -21.58
N GLU A 216 -19.94 19.82 -22.69
CA GLU A 216 -20.45 20.96 -23.48
C GLU A 216 -21.34 21.87 -22.63
N VAL A 217 -21.14 23.19 -22.80
CA VAL A 217 -21.97 24.26 -22.23
C VAL A 217 -22.61 25.07 -23.34
N THR A 218 -23.87 25.47 -23.14
CA THR A 218 -24.62 26.30 -24.06
C THR A 218 -25.09 27.56 -23.36
N TRP A 219 -25.02 28.72 -24.03
CA TRP A 219 -25.60 29.95 -23.48
C TRP A 219 -27.11 29.77 -23.35
N SER A 220 -27.64 29.95 -22.14
CA SER A 220 -29.07 29.95 -21.88
C SER A 220 -29.47 31.25 -21.18
N SER A 221 -30.63 31.78 -21.57
CA SER A 221 -31.27 32.94 -20.98
C SER A 221 -32.69 32.53 -20.60
N GLU A 222 -32.92 32.27 -19.32
CA GLU A 222 -34.20 31.76 -18.81
C GLU A 222 -34.70 32.64 -17.66
N THR A 223 -35.97 32.99 -17.67
CA THR A 223 -36.63 33.59 -16.50
C THR A 223 -37.05 32.45 -15.57
N ASN A 224 -36.52 32.47 -14.35
CA ASN A 224 -36.76 31.44 -13.34
C ASN A 224 -37.07 32.11 -11.99
N TYR A 225 -37.82 31.42 -11.15
CA TYR A 225 -37.97 31.77 -9.74
C TYR A 225 -36.67 31.49 -8.99
N HIS A 226 -36.24 32.46 -8.18
CA HIS A 226 -35.05 32.39 -7.35
C HIS A 226 -35.43 32.45 -5.87
N PHE A 227 -34.78 31.60 -5.07
CA PHE A 227 -34.82 31.62 -3.62
C PHE A 227 -33.69 32.49 -3.07
N LYS A 228 -34.03 33.38 -2.12
CA LYS A 228 -33.11 34.32 -1.46
C LYS A 228 -32.11 33.64 -0.50
N LEU A 229 -31.30 32.72 -1.01
CA LEU A 229 -30.31 31.96 -0.23
C LEU A 229 -29.27 32.87 0.45
N SER A 230 -28.92 33.99 -0.19
CA SER A 230 -27.94 34.96 0.32
C SER A 230 -28.30 35.52 1.70
N GLU A 231 -29.59 35.69 2.00
CA GLU A 231 -30.10 36.20 3.28
C GLU A 231 -29.88 35.24 4.47
N PHE A 232 -29.58 33.96 4.22
CA PHE A 232 -29.46 32.94 5.26
C PHE A 232 -28.03 32.71 5.76
N LYS A 233 -27.02 33.38 5.18
CA LYS A 233 -25.60 33.19 5.50
C LYS A 233 -25.32 33.23 7.00
N ASP A 234 -25.73 34.29 7.69
CA ASP A 234 -25.42 34.48 9.12
C ASP A 234 -26.19 33.50 10.02
N ARG A 235 -27.44 33.17 9.65
CA ARG A 235 -28.25 32.19 10.38
C ARG A 235 -27.64 30.78 10.29
N LEU A 236 -27.14 30.40 9.12
CA LEU A 236 -26.45 29.13 8.90
C LEU A 236 -25.14 29.08 9.70
N LEU A 237 -24.29 30.11 9.61
CA LEU A 237 -23.03 30.16 10.37
C LEU A 237 -23.26 30.11 11.88
N LYS A 238 -24.29 30.80 12.37
CA LYS A 238 -24.69 30.72 13.78
C LYS A 238 -25.12 29.29 14.15
N HIS A 239 -25.98 28.67 13.35
CA HIS A 239 -26.43 27.30 13.59
C HIS A 239 -25.26 26.31 13.65
N TYR A 240 -24.30 26.43 12.74
CA TYR A 240 -23.09 25.61 12.70
C TYR A 240 -22.17 25.79 13.92
N SER A 241 -22.06 27.02 14.42
CA SER A 241 -21.32 27.34 15.63
C SER A 241 -21.99 26.74 16.87
N ASP A 242 -23.32 26.87 16.95
CA ASP A 242 -24.11 26.39 18.09
C ASP A 242 -24.23 24.84 18.10
N ASN A 243 -24.09 24.19 16.93
CA ASN A 243 -24.26 22.75 16.75
C ASN A 243 -23.02 22.11 16.09
N PRO A 244 -21.91 21.92 16.83
CA PRO A 244 -20.65 21.45 16.23
C PRO A 244 -20.71 20.00 15.71
N ALA A 245 -21.68 19.21 16.15
CA ALA A 245 -21.90 17.83 15.71
C ALA A 245 -22.95 17.72 14.59
N PHE A 246 -23.38 18.84 14.00
CA PHE A 246 -24.40 18.87 12.94
C PHE A 246 -23.97 18.11 11.68
N ILE A 247 -22.68 18.12 11.32
CA ILE A 247 -22.13 17.35 10.19
C ILE A 247 -20.99 16.47 10.69
N VAL A 248 -21.11 15.17 10.47
CA VAL A 248 -20.11 14.15 10.76
C VAL A 248 -19.63 13.55 9.44
N PRO A 249 -18.32 13.49 9.16
CA PRO A 249 -17.20 13.87 10.03
C PRO A 249 -16.92 15.39 10.04
N ARG A 250 -16.19 15.86 11.06
CA ARG A 250 -15.97 17.30 11.33
C ARG A 250 -15.26 18.03 10.19
N GLU A 251 -14.44 17.33 9.42
CA GLU A 251 -13.75 17.87 8.24
C GLU A 251 -14.74 18.37 7.19
N ARG A 252 -15.88 17.68 7.04
CA ARG A 252 -16.96 18.09 6.13
C ARG A 252 -17.69 19.34 6.64
N MET A 253 -17.88 19.44 7.95
CA MET A 253 -18.40 20.66 8.59
C MET A 253 -17.52 21.87 8.28
N ASN A 254 -16.20 21.72 8.43
CA ASN A 254 -15.25 22.79 8.18
C ASN A 254 -15.27 23.25 6.71
N PHE A 255 -15.46 22.30 5.77
CA PHE A 255 -15.64 22.61 4.36
C PHE A 255 -16.90 23.46 4.11
N ILE A 256 -18.04 23.06 4.67
CA ILE A 256 -19.31 23.80 4.54
C ILE A 256 -19.22 25.20 5.18
N ILE A 257 -18.64 25.31 6.38
CA ILE A 257 -18.42 26.61 7.04
C ILE A 257 -17.60 27.53 6.15
N LYS A 258 -16.52 27.02 5.56
CA LYS A 258 -15.66 27.80 4.64
C LYS A 258 -16.44 28.29 3.42
N GLU A 259 -17.27 27.42 2.83
CA GLU A 259 -18.08 27.75 1.67
C GLU A 259 -19.13 28.84 1.99
N VAL A 260 -19.90 28.67 3.08
CA VAL A 260 -20.89 29.68 3.50
C VAL A 260 -20.23 31.00 3.89
N THR A 261 -19.05 30.96 4.51
CA THR A 261 -18.28 32.15 4.87
C THR A 261 -17.86 32.96 3.64
N ALA A 262 -17.49 32.30 2.54
CA ALA A 262 -17.09 32.94 1.30
C ALA A 262 -18.24 33.77 0.66
N GLY A 263 -19.49 33.39 0.92
CA GLY A 263 -20.68 34.08 0.42
C GLY A 263 -21.63 33.12 -0.29
N LEU A 264 -22.92 33.40 -0.23
CA LEU A 264 -23.97 32.62 -0.90
C LEU A 264 -24.67 33.50 -1.93
N SER A 265 -24.86 32.96 -3.13
CA SER A 265 -25.71 33.55 -4.18
C SER A 265 -27.12 32.97 -4.10
N ASP A 266 -28.11 33.74 -4.53
CA ASP A 266 -29.50 33.28 -4.62
C ASP A 266 -29.64 32.11 -5.60
N LEU A 267 -30.55 31.19 -5.30
CA LEU A 267 -30.65 29.88 -5.94
C LEU A 267 -31.86 29.82 -6.86
N SER A 268 -31.65 29.50 -8.14
CA SER A 268 -32.76 29.25 -9.08
C SER A 268 -33.50 27.95 -8.74
N VAL A 269 -34.77 28.07 -8.36
CA VAL A 269 -35.64 26.98 -7.86
C VAL A 269 -36.82 26.64 -8.79
N SER A 270 -36.90 27.21 -9.99
CA SER A 270 -37.77 26.72 -11.08
C SER A 270 -36.99 26.55 -12.38
N ARG A 271 -37.59 25.87 -13.36
CA ARG A 271 -37.14 25.78 -14.76
C ARG A 271 -38.34 25.92 -15.71
N PRO A 272 -38.18 26.42 -16.94
CA PRO A 272 -39.29 26.54 -17.88
C PRO A 272 -39.82 25.16 -18.30
N SER A 273 -41.15 24.99 -18.30
CA SER A 273 -41.82 23.73 -18.63
C SER A 273 -41.60 23.29 -20.08
N SER A 274 -41.27 24.23 -20.98
CA SER A 274 -40.87 23.92 -22.36
C SER A 274 -39.56 23.13 -22.46
N ARG A 275 -38.72 23.19 -21.42
CA ARG A 275 -37.44 22.50 -21.34
C ARG A 275 -37.53 21.25 -20.48
N LEU A 276 -38.21 21.35 -19.34
CA LEU A 276 -38.42 20.28 -18.38
C LEU A 276 -39.93 20.05 -18.24
N SER A 277 -40.46 19.04 -18.91
CA SER A 277 -41.89 18.69 -18.81
C SER A 277 -42.17 17.66 -17.72
N TRP A 278 -41.15 16.92 -17.28
CA TRP A 278 -41.29 15.88 -16.24
C TRP A 278 -40.85 16.39 -14.85
N GLY A 279 -41.77 16.99 -14.12
CA GLY A 279 -41.60 17.48 -12.75
C GLY A 279 -42.88 18.09 -12.19
N ILE A 280 -42.82 18.57 -10.94
CA ILE A 280 -43.97 19.22 -10.28
C ILE A 280 -44.14 20.65 -10.81
N PRO A 281 -45.30 21.02 -11.38
CA PRO A 281 -45.56 22.38 -11.83
C PRO A 281 -45.47 23.40 -10.69
N VAL A 282 -45.04 24.62 -10.99
CA VAL A 282 -45.05 25.70 -10.00
C VAL A 282 -46.52 26.07 -9.67
N PRO A 283 -46.92 26.07 -8.37
CA PRO A 283 -48.28 26.43 -7.99
C PRO A 283 -48.65 27.85 -8.45
N GLY A 284 -49.61 27.94 -9.37
CA GLY A 284 -50.08 29.21 -9.95
C GLY A 284 -49.34 29.66 -11.22
N ASP A 285 -48.34 28.91 -11.69
CA ASP A 285 -47.62 29.17 -12.94
C ASP A 285 -47.21 27.86 -13.65
N GLU A 286 -48.06 27.37 -14.56
CA GLU A 286 -47.80 26.14 -15.33
C GLU A 286 -46.65 26.28 -16.34
N THR A 287 -46.20 27.50 -16.63
CA THR A 287 -45.07 27.73 -17.54
C THR A 287 -43.73 27.36 -16.91
N GLN A 288 -43.72 27.10 -15.60
CA GLN A 288 -42.56 26.77 -14.80
C GLN A 288 -42.77 25.43 -14.07
N THR A 289 -41.67 24.69 -13.93
CA THR A 289 -41.57 23.44 -13.20
C THR A 289 -40.61 23.62 -12.03
N VAL A 290 -40.97 23.11 -10.85
CA VAL A 290 -40.15 23.18 -9.62
C VAL A 290 -38.81 22.48 -9.85
N TYR A 291 -37.74 23.10 -9.35
CA TYR A 291 -36.39 22.55 -9.44
C TYR A 291 -36.29 21.25 -8.63
N VAL A 292 -35.71 20.22 -9.26
CA VAL A 292 -35.61 18.86 -8.71
C VAL A 292 -35.04 18.79 -7.30
N TRP A 293 -34.06 19.64 -6.93
CA TRP A 293 -33.51 19.59 -5.57
C TRP A 293 -34.42 20.19 -4.51
N LEU A 294 -35.28 21.17 -4.85
CA LEU A 294 -36.26 21.68 -3.90
C LEU A 294 -37.32 20.61 -3.63
N ASP A 295 -37.85 20.02 -4.71
CA ASP A 295 -38.75 18.86 -4.69
C ASP A 295 -38.15 17.69 -3.88
N ALA A 296 -37.01 17.18 -4.32
CA ALA A 296 -36.34 16.05 -3.70
C ALA A 296 -36.05 16.26 -2.21
N LEU A 297 -35.59 17.43 -1.76
CA LEU A 297 -35.29 17.66 -0.33
C LEU A 297 -36.54 17.64 0.56
N ILE A 298 -37.72 17.98 0.02
CA ILE A 298 -38.98 17.99 0.78
C ILE A 298 -39.45 16.57 1.12
N ASN A 299 -38.92 15.52 0.48
CA ASN A 299 -39.27 14.11 0.74
C ASN A 299 -39.16 13.75 2.24
N TYR A 300 -38.14 14.29 2.91
CA TYR A 300 -37.88 14.06 4.33
C TYR A 300 -39.00 14.62 5.22
N LEU A 301 -39.66 15.69 4.77
CA LEU A 301 -40.81 16.28 5.43
C LEU A 301 -42.09 15.52 5.10
N SER A 302 -42.32 15.23 3.81
CA SER A 302 -43.50 14.52 3.31
C SER A 302 -43.67 13.14 3.97
N ALA A 303 -42.56 12.44 4.20
CA ALA A 303 -42.54 11.17 4.89
C ALA A 303 -43.17 11.20 6.29
N THR A 304 -43.11 12.36 6.97
CA THR A 304 -43.68 12.55 8.31
C THR A 304 -45.18 12.90 8.30
N GLY A 305 -45.79 13.01 7.12
CA GLY A 305 -47.18 13.45 6.93
C GLY A 305 -47.34 14.97 6.91
N TRP A 306 -46.28 15.74 6.68
CA TRP A 306 -46.38 17.19 6.48
C TRP A 306 -46.87 17.50 5.04
N PRO A 307 -47.70 18.53 4.82
CA PRO A 307 -48.23 19.53 5.77
C PRO A 307 -49.53 19.09 6.46
N ASN A 308 -50.29 18.21 5.82
CA ASN A 308 -51.55 17.70 6.31
C ASN A 308 -51.26 16.57 7.29
N LYS A 309 -51.00 16.91 8.57
CA LYS A 309 -50.77 15.96 9.66
C LYS A 309 -51.93 14.95 9.71
N THR A 310 -51.88 13.91 8.89
CA THR A 310 -52.93 12.90 8.76
C THR A 310 -52.83 11.94 9.94
N ALA A 311 -53.91 11.18 10.16
CA ALA A 311 -54.05 10.18 11.22
C ALA A 311 -52.96 9.06 11.25
N ARG A 312 -51.94 9.11 10.37
CA ARG A 312 -50.84 8.13 10.28
C ARG A 312 -49.69 8.36 11.28
N ASN A 313 -49.59 9.51 11.96
CA ASN A 313 -48.49 9.77 12.91
C ASN A 313 -48.91 10.69 14.08
N PRO A 314 -49.25 10.15 15.27
CA PRO A 314 -49.63 10.94 16.46
C PRO A 314 -48.49 11.81 17.02
N ASP A 315 -47.23 11.35 16.86
CA ASP A 315 -46.02 11.95 17.47
C ASP A 315 -45.04 12.45 16.39
N TRP A 316 -45.46 13.46 15.62
CA TRP A 316 -44.69 14.13 14.54
C TRP A 316 -43.16 13.82 14.53
N LEU A 317 -42.72 12.97 13.59
CA LEU A 317 -41.35 12.42 13.53
C LEU A 317 -40.25 13.47 13.28
N TRP A 318 -40.62 14.68 12.85
CA TRP A 318 -39.69 15.74 12.49
C TRP A 318 -39.15 16.48 13.73
N PRO A 319 -37.88 16.91 13.77
CA PRO A 319 -36.86 16.82 12.72
C PRO A 319 -36.15 15.46 12.63
N ALA A 320 -35.57 15.13 11.48
CA ALA A 320 -34.72 13.93 11.37
C ALA A 320 -33.57 13.98 12.39
N ASP A 321 -33.34 12.86 13.07
CA ASP A 321 -32.23 12.70 14.01
C ASP A 321 -30.92 12.47 13.26
N CYS A 322 -30.94 11.76 12.13
CA CYS A 322 -29.78 11.58 11.26
C CYS A 322 -30.17 11.47 9.77
N HIS A 323 -29.55 12.29 8.92
CA HIS A 323 -29.56 12.08 7.47
C HIS A 323 -28.24 11.43 7.04
N VAL A 324 -28.31 10.23 6.48
CA VAL A 324 -27.16 9.54 5.89
C VAL A 324 -27.05 9.95 4.43
N ILE A 325 -25.93 10.55 4.03
CA ILE A 325 -25.75 11.08 2.68
C ILE A 325 -24.34 10.83 2.13
N GLY A 326 -24.20 10.82 0.81
CA GLY A 326 -22.90 10.85 0.15
C GLY A 326 -22.24 12.22 0.23
N LYS A 327 -20.90 12.27 0.19
CA LYS A 327 -20.12 13.53 0.18
C LYS A 327 -20.40 14.42 -1.03
N ASP A 328 -20.94 13.88 -2.12
CA ASP A 328 -21.25 14.59 -3.36
C ASP A 328 -22.51 15.47 -3.26
N ILE A 329 -23.43 15.13 -2.37
CA ILE A 329 -24.70 15.87 -2.21
C ILE A 329 -24.73 16.74 -0.94
N ILE A 330 -23.57 16.92 -0.29
CA ILE A 330 -23.47 17.59 1.00
C ILE A 330 -23.90 19.05 0.96
N ARG A 331 -23.61 19.77 -0.13
CA ARG A 331 -23.98 21.18 -0.30
C ARG A 331 -25.50 21.38 -0.23
N PHE A 332 -26.24 20.53 -0.95
CA PHE A 332 -27.72 20.57 -0.98
C PHE A 332 -28.31 20.34 0.41
N HIS A 333 -27.76 19.37 1.16
CA HIS A 333 -28.27 18.96 2.46
C HIS A 333 -27.84 19.86 3.62
N CYS A 334 -26.66 20.46 3.53
CA CYS A 334 -26.06 21.20 4.63
C CYS A 334 -26.18 22.72 4.47
N ILE A 335 -26.47 23.23 3.26
CA ILE A 335 -26.66 24.66 2.99
C ILE A 335 -28.11 24.94 2.55
N TYR A 336 -28.56 24.30 1.47
CA TYR A 336 -29.87 24.64 0.89
C TYR A 336 -31.02 24.15 1.75
N TRP A 337 -30.98 22.89 2.18
CA TRP A 337 -32.04 22.30 2.98
C TRP A 337 -32.28 23.05 4.30
N PRO A 338 -31.24 23.38 5.11
CA PRO A 338 -31.46 24.14 6.33
C PRO A 338 -31.93 25.56 6.04
N ALA A 339 -31.50 26.20 4.94
CA ALA A 339 -32.00 27.51 4.54
C ALA A 339 -33.50 27.47 4.17
N PHE A 340 -33.93 26.46 3.39
CA PHE A 340 -35.35 26.26 3.06
C PHE A 340 -36.20 26.06 4.32
N LEU A 341 -35.73 25.24 5.27
CA LEU A 341 -36.42 25.04 6.54
C LEU A 341 -36.44 26.31 7.40
N MET A 342 -35.33 27.04 7.47
CA MET A 342 -35.22 28.32 8.18
C MET A 342 -36.15 29.39 7.59
N ALA A 343 -36.45 29.35 6.28
CA ALA A 343 -37.38 30.26 5.63
C ALA A 343 -38.83 30.04 6.10
N LEU A 344 -39.17 28.78 6.42
CA LEU A 344 -40.49 28.39 6.92
C LEU A 344 -40.56 28.27 8.46
N ASP A 345 -39.47 28.60 9.16
CA ASP A 345 -39.30 28.44 10.61
C ASP A 345 -39.55 26.99 11.09
N LEU A 346 -39.19 26.03 10.26
CA LEU A 346 -39.27 24.61 10.59
C LEU A 346 -38.03 24.16 11.39
N PRO A 347 -38.16 23.20 12.33
CA PRO A 347 -37.02 22.63 13.03
C PRO A 347 -35.99 22.04 12.05
N LEU A 348 -34.70 22.24 12.34
CA LEU A 348 -33.63 21.68 11.52
C LEU A 348 -33.31 20.23 11.93
N PRO A 349 -32.80 19.40 11.00
CA PRO A 349 -32.25 18.09 11.33
C PRO A 349 -31.20 18.18 12.44
N LYS A 350 -31.03 17.11 13.22
CA LYS A 350 -30.03 17.12 14.30
C LYS A 350 -28.62 16.88 13.78
N GLN A 351 -28.44 15.87 12.91
CA GLN A 351 -27.13 15.49 12.39
C GLN A 351 -27.19 14.99 10.94
N PHE A 352 -26.07 15.13 10.24
CA PHE A 352 -25.79 14.56 8.92
C PHE A 352 -24.57 13.64 9.01
N LEU A 353 -24.72 12.39 8.60
CA LEU A 353 -23.61 11.47 8.37
C LEU A 353 -23.24 11.51 6.88
N SER A 354 -22.16 12.21 6.56
CA SER A 354 -21.60 12.26 5.20
C SER A 354 -20.55 11.19 5.02
N HIS A 355 -20.85 10.17 4.21
CA HIS A 355 -19.93 9.09 3.90
C HIS A 355 -19.17 9.31 2.59
N ALA A 356 -18.03 8.65 2.48
CA ALA A 356 -17.18 8.67 1.31
C ALA A 356 -17.70 7.71 0.22
N HIS A 357 -17.09 7.74 -0.97
CA HIS A 357 -17.48 6.84 -2.06
C HIS A 357 -16.79 5.49 -1.95
N TRP A 358 -17.47 4.47 -2.47
CA TRP A 358 -16.80 3.26 -2.89
C TRP A 358 -16.11 3.48 -4.24
N THR A 359 -14.89 2.99 -4.37
CA THR A 359 -14.11 3.04 -5.61
C THR A 359 -13.82 1.62 -6.09
N MET A 360 -13.78 1.43 -7.41
CA MET A 360 -13.25 0.21 -8.04
C MET A 360 -11.96 0.62 -8.76
N ASN A 361 -10.85 -0.06 -8.49
CA ASN A 361 -9.52 0.31 -9.01
C ASN A 361 -9.12 1.78 -8.72
N GLN A 362 -9.51 2.32 -7.56
CA GLN A 362 -9.32 3.72 -7.14
C GLN A 362 -10.04 4.79 -7.97
N GLU A 363 -10.91 4.39 -8.91
CA GLU A 363 -11.83 5.32 -9.59
C GLU A 363 -13.22 5.28 -8.95
N LYS A 364 -13.92 6.43 -8.92
CA LYS A 364 -15.34 6.49 -8.52
C LYS A 364 -16.12 5.58 -9.47
N MET A 365 -16.96 4.72 -8.91
CA MET A 365 -17.83 3.89 -9.74
C MET A 365 -18.78 4.77 -10.55
N SER A 366 -18.78 4.59 -11.86
CA SER A 366 -19.69 5.26 -12.77
C SER A 366 -20.09 4.33 -13.91
N LYS A 367 -21.35 4.41 -14.32
CA LYS A 367 -21.87 3.56 -15.40
C LYS A 367 -21.19 3.83 -16.74
N SER A 368 -20.79 5.08 -17.00
CA SER A 368 -20.04 5.46 -18.20
C SER A 368 -18.69 4.77 -18.31
N LEU A 369 -18.06 4.41 -17.18
CA LEU A 369 -16.77 3.71 -17.14
C LEU A 369 -16.92 2.18 -17.06
N GLY A 370 -18.15 1.65 -16.96
CA GLY A 370 -18.40 0.21 -16.86
C GLY A 370 -17.86 -0.45 -15.57
N ASN A 371 -17.36 0.33 -14.61
CA ASN A 371 -16.66 -0.15 -13.41
C ASN A 371 -17.58 -0.36 -12.19
N VAL A 372 -18.90 -0.42 -12.40
CA VAL A 372 -19.91 -0.46 -11.34
C VAL A 372 -20.16 -1.88 -10.85
N VAL A 373 -20.16 -2.08 -9.53
CA VAL A 373 -20.51 -3.37 -8.93
C VAL A 373 -22.02 -3.50 -8.75
N ASN A 374 -22.56 -4.61 -9.28
CA ASN A 374 -23.95 -5.00 -9.06
C ASN A 374 -24.12 -5.55 -7.62
N PRO A 375 -24.93 -4.90 -6.76
CA PRO A 375 -25.12 -5.29 -5.37
C PRO A 375 -25.84 -6.63 -5.22
N PHE A 376 -26.75 -6.98 -6.13
CA PHE A 376 -27.46 -8.26 -6.08
C PHE A 376 -26.49 -9.43 -6.24
N PHE A 377 -25.59 -9.35 -7.22
CA PHE A 377 -24.56 -10.38 -7.42
C PHE A 377 -23.56 -10.45 -6.27
N ALA A 378 -23.24 -9.31 -5.64
CA ALA A 378 -22.38 -9.31 -4.46
C ALA A 378 -23.03 -10.06 -3.29
N MET A 379 -24.31 -9.79 -3.03
CA MET A 379 -25.06 -10.44 -1.94
C MET A 379 -25.36 -11.91 -2.22
N ASP A 380 -25.71 -12.27 -3.46
CA ASP A 380 -25.91 -13.67 -3.87
C ASP A 380 -24.61 -14.48 -3.71
N ARG A 381 -23.48 -13.91 -4.12
CA ARG A 381 -22.18 -14.58 -4.06
C ARG A 381 -21.63 -14.76 -2.65
N PHE A 382 -21.74 -13.74 -1.80
CA PHE A 382 -21.06 -13.72 -0.50
C PHE A 382 -22.00 -13.87 0.70
N GLY A 383 -23.31 -13.76 0.49
CA GLY A 383 -24.32 -13.69 1.53
C GLY A 383 -24.59 -12.26 1.98
N VAL A 384 -25.86 -11.96 2.27
CA VAL A 384 -26.36 -10.63 2.66
C VAL A 384 -25.60 -10.07 3.86
N ASP A 385 -25.57 -10.80 4.98
CA ASP A 385 -24.90 -10.37 6.21
C ASP A 385 -23.39 -10.19 6.06
N ALA A 386 -22.74 -10.98 5.21
CA ALA A 386 -21.30 -10.82 4.96
C ALA A 386 -21.00 -9.51 4.23
N ILE A 387 -21.84 -9.14 3.25
CA ILE A 387 -21.74 -7.87 2.54
C ILE A 387 -22.09 -6.70 3.45
N ARG A 388 -23.16 -6.81 4.26
CA ARG A 388 -23.52 -5.79 5.25
C ARG A 388 -22.37 -5.54 6.23
N TYR A 389 -21.81 -6.60 6.79
CA TYR A 389 -20.64 -6.52 7.67
C TYR A 389 -19.45 -5.86 6.98
N TYR A 390 -19.11 -6.29 5.76
CA TYR A 390 -18.01 -5.70 4.99
C TYR A 390 -18.22 -4.20 4.75
N MET A 391 -19.44 -3.81 4.38
CA MET A 391 -19.78 -2.41 4.12
C MET A 391 -19.61 -1.53 5.35
N ILE A 392 -20.01 -1.99 6.53
CA ILE A 392 -19.80 -1.23 7.77
C ILE A 392 -18.34 -1.26 8.22
N ARG A 393 -17.67 -2.41 8.11
CA ARG A 393 -16.31 -2.60 8.65
C ARG A 393 -15.23 -1.88 7.84
N ASP A 394 -15.39 -1.86 6.51
CA ASP A 394 -14.40 -1.35 5.57
C ASP A 394 -14.90 -0.14 4.77
N GLY A 395 -16.19 0.19 4.83
CA GLY A 395 -16.73 1.39 4.20
C GLY A 395 -16.15 2.68 4.75
N GLY A 396 -15.90 3.62 3.85
CA GLY A 396 -15.28 4.89 4.13
C GLY A 396 -16.29 5.94 4.60
N ILE A 397 -16.06 6.54 5.78
CA ILE A 397 -16.79 7.74 6.22
C ILE A 397 -16.01 9.00 5.83
N VAL A 398 -14.73 9.07 6.20
CA VAL A 398 -13.84 10.20 5.89
C VAL A 398 -13.25 10.07 4.49
N ASP A 399 -12.53 8.96 4.26
CA ASP A 399 -11.79 8.66 3.03
C ASP A 399 -12.54 7.63 2.19
N ASP A 400 -12.37 7.70 0.86
CA ASP A 400 -12.96 6.73 -0.07
C ASP A 400 -12.44 5.30 0.20
N ALA A 401 -13.29 4.31 -0.04
CA ALA A 401 -12.98 2.91 0.22
C ALA A 401 -12.97 2.07 -1.07
N ALA A 402 -11.95 1.23 -1.24
CA ALA A 402 -11.88 0.33 -2.37
C ALA A 402 -12.80 -0.88 -2.16
N TYR A 403 -13.69 -1.14 -3.12
CA TYR A 403 -14.45 -2.37 -3.19
C TYR A 403 -13.64 -3.42 -3.96
N GLU A 404 -13.30 -4.53 -3.31
CA GLU A 404 -12.71 -5.70 -3.96
C GLU A 404 -13.27 -6.99 -3.38
N ASN A 405 -13.59 -7.95 -4.24
CA ASN A 405 -14.00 -9.29 -3.81
C ASN A 405 -12.95 -9.95 -2.89
N SER A 406 -11.67 -9.64 -3.10
CA SER A 406 -10.55 -10.13 -2.30
C SER A 406 -10.66 -9.68 -0.82
N PHE A 407 -11.12 -8.46 -0.58
CA PHE A 407 -11.30 -7.88 0.76
C PHE A 407 -12.53 -8.45 1.44
N VAL A 408 -13.65 -8.62 0.72
CA VAL A 408 -14.83 -9.34 1.24
C VAL A 408 -14.42 -10.74 1.73
N ILE A 409 -13.67 -11.49 0.91
CA ILE A 409 -13.18 -12.82 1.27
C ILE A 409 -12.22 -12.77 2.47
N ALA A 410 -11.34 -11.77 2.53
CA ALA A 410 -10.39 -11.62 3.64
C ALA A 410 -11.13 -11.38 4.97
N ARG A 411 -12.12 -10.48 4.98
CA ARG A 411 -12.98 -10.22 6.13
C ARG A 411 -13.80 -11.42 6.53
N TYR A 412 -14.41 -12.09 5.55
CA TYR A 412 -15.14 -13.32 5.79
C TYR A 412 -14.26 -14.37 6.46
N LYS A 413 -13.07 -14.66 5.91
CA LYS A 413 -12.18 -15.69 6.46
C LYS A 413 -11.66 -15.33 7.85
N LYS A 414 -11.24 -14.08 8.04
CA LYS A 414 -10.57 -13.65 9.26
C LYS A 414 -11.56 -13.41 10.39
N ASP A 415 -12.55 -12.57 10.16
CA ASP A 415 -13.40 -12.01 11.21
C ASP A 415 -14.64 -12.91 11.42
N LEU A 416 -15.31 -13.33 10.32
CA LEU A 416 -16.54 -14.11 10.39
C LEU A 416 -16.30 -15.61 10.58
N GLN A 417 -15.55 -16.27 9.71
CA GLN A 417 -15.27 -17.71 9.76
C GLN A 417 -14.28 -18.04 10.89
N GLY A 418 -13.10 -17.41 10.87
CA GLY A 418 -12.02 -17.70 11.81
C GLY A 418 -12.22 -17.13 13.22
N GLY A 419 -12.95 -16.02 13.33
CA GLY A 419 -13.30 -15.40 14.61
C GLY A 419 -14.63 -15.94 15.14
N LEU A 420 -15.73 -15.38 14.65
CA LEU A 420 -17.07 -15.61 15.19
C LEU A 420 -17.54 -17.07 15.02
N GLY A 421 -17.51 -17.61 13.81
CA GLY A 421 -17.98 -18.95 13.50
C GLY A 421 -17.19 -20.05 14.22
N ASN A 422 -15.86 -19.90 14.28
CA ASN A 422 -15.00 -20.78 15.06
C ASN A 422 -15.31 -20.72 16.56
N LEU A 423 -15.56 -19.54 17.13
CA LEU A 423 -15.94 -19.41 18.54
C LEU A 423 -17.28 -20.09 18.84
N VAL A 424 -18.31 -19.81 18.03
CA VAL A 424 -19.63 -20.46 18.11
C VAL A 424 -19.47 -21.98 18.07
N SER A 425 -18.71 -22.49 17.09
CA SER A 425 -18.48 -23.92 16.93
C SER A 425 -17.78 -24.54 18.15
N ARG A 426 -16.76 -23.88 18.70
CA ARG A 426 -16.03 -24.40 19.87
C ARG A 426 -16.92 -24.49 21.10
N ILE A 427 -17.76 -23.48 21.32
CA ILE A 427 -18.62 -23.42 22.50
C ILE A 427 -19.75 -24.45 22.40
N VAL A 428 -20.47 -24.46 21.27
CA VAL A 428 -21.74 -25.18 21.15
C VAL A 428 -21.57 -26.63 20.68
N ARG A 429 -20.58 -26.93 19.80
CA ARG A 429 -20.40 -28.27 19.21
C ARG A 429 -19.38 -29.16 19.93
N SER A 430 -18.87 -28.75 21.09
CA SER A 430 -17.88 -29.54 21.81
C SER A 430 -18.49 -30.81 22.38
N LYS A 431 -17.78 -31.94 22.24
CA LYS A 431 -18.12 -33.20 22.93
C LYS A 431 -17.53 -33.30 24.34
N LYS A 432 -16.62 -32.38 24.70
CA LYS A 432 -15.86 -32.42 25.95
C LYS A 432 -16.57 -31.72 27.11
N TRP A 433 -17.55 -30.87 26.82
CA TRP A 433 -18.40 -30.21 27.81
C TRP A 433 -19.81 -30.07 27.24
N LYS A 434 -20.78 -29.81 28.12
CA LYS A 434 -22.13 -29.40 27.73
C LYS A 434 -22.34 -27.97 28.17
N LEU A 435 -22.70 -27.11 27.21
CA LEU A 435 -22.96 -25.70 27.49
C LEU A 435 -24.06 -25.52 28.56
N PRO A 436 -25.22 -26.23 28.53
CA PRO A 436 -26.24 -26.09 29.57
C PRO A 436 -25.73 -26.39 30.98
N ASP A 437 -24.86 -27.39 31.13
CA ASP A 437 -24.28 -27.75 32.42
C ASP A 437 -23.33 -26.66 32.93
N SER A 438 -22.54 -26.07 32.02
CA SER A 438 -21.61 -25.01 32.35
C SER A 438 -22.33 -23.72 32.78
N VAL A 439 -23.41 -23.36 32.08
CA VAL A 439 -24.26 -22.21 32.44
C VAL A 439 -24.91 -22.44 33.81
N ARG A 440 -25.62 -23.56 34.01
CA ARG A 440 -26.29 -23.87 35.29
C ARG A 440 -25.34 -23.87 36.49
N GLN A 441 -24.15 -24.45 36.33
CA GLN A 441 -23.15 -24.50 37.40
C GLN A 441 -22.59 -23.11 37.74
N ALA A 442 -22.22 -22.33 36.73
CA ALA A 442 -21.65 -21.00 36.96
C ALA A 442 -22.68 -20.00 37.53
N THR A 443 -23.94 -20.07 37.07
CA THR A 443 -25.01 -19.17 37.54
C THR A 443 -25.64 -19.60 38.86
N GLY A 444 -25.35 -20.82 39.33
CA GLY A 444 -25.88 -21.34 40.60
C GLY A 444 -25.25 -20.69 41.83
N ASP A 445 -23.99 -20.25 41.73
CA ASP A 445 -23.28 -19.53 42.80
C ASP A 445 -22.09 -18.73 42.24
N PHE A 446 -22.27 -17.41 42.08
CA PHE A 446 -21.22 -16.52 41.60
C PHE A 446 -20.11 -16.27 42.62
N GLU A 447 -20.28 -16.62 43.91
CA GLU A 447 -19.20 -16.50 44.90
C GLU A 447 -18.06 -17.50 44.62
N GLN A 448 -18.35 -18.56 43.85
CA GLN A 448 -17.36 -19.54 43.39
C GLN A 448 -16.66 -19.15 42.08
N ALA A 449 -16.88 -17.92 41.59
CA ALA A 449 -16.21 -17.40 40.40
C ALA A 449 -14.70 -17.28 40.64
N PRO A 450 -13.85 -17.68 39.67
CA PRO A 450 -12.42 -17.41 39.74
C PRO A 450 -12.13 -15.91 39.79
N ASP A 451 -11.04 -15.52 40.46
CA ASP A 451 -10.63 -14.11 40.65
C ASP A 451 -10.58 -13.30 39.34
N TRP A 452 -10.24 -13.94 38.22
CA TRP A 452 -10.15 -13.28 36.91
C TRP A 452 -11.51 -12.93 36.29
N PHE A 453 -12.60 -13.60 36.69
CA PHE A 453 -13.91 -13.47 36.05
C PHE A 453 -14.48 -12.05 36.21
N GLY A 454 -14.32 -11.42 37.36
CA GLY A 454 -14.78 -10.04 37.57
C GLY A 454 -14.10 -9.03 36.64
N SER A 455 -12.81 -9.23 36.35
CA SER A 455 -12.09 -8.40 35.37
C SER A 455 -12.59 -8.64 33.95
N TRP A 456 -12.94 -9.90 33.63
CA TRP A 456 -13.51 -10.26 32.33
C TRP A 456 -14.88 -9.62 32.12
N GLU A 457 -15.78 -9.75 33.10
CA GLU A 457 -17.11 -9.13 33.11
C GLU A 457 -17.02 -7.62 32.84
N LYS A 458 -16.17 -6.92 33.59
CA LYS A 458 -15.96 -5.47 33.42
C LYS A 458 -15.46 -5.11 32.02
N THR A 459 -14.59 -5.94 31.45
CA THR A 459 -14.02 -5.71 30.12
C THR A 459 -15.08 -5.86 29.03
N ILE A 460 -15.88 -6.93 29.08
CA ILE A 460 -16.93 -7.17 28.09
C ILE A 460 -18.02 -6.10 28.13
N ASN A 461 -18.51 -5.77 29.33
CA ASN A 461 -19.56 -4.76 29.49
C ASN A 461 -19.07 -3.37 29.06
N GLY A 462 -17.83 -3.00 29.41
CA GLY A 462 -17.24 -1.73 29.00
C GLY A 462 -17.09 -1.59 27.48
N LEU A 463 -16.83 -2.67 26.75
CA LEU A 463 -16.72 -2.64 25.28
C LEU A 463 -18.08 -2.41 24.59
N VAL A 464 -19.18 -2.88 25.16
CA VAL A 464 -20.53 -2.61 24.64
C VAL A 464 -20.90 -1.14 24.86
N GLU A 465 -20.57 -0.58 26.03
CA GLU A 465 -20.75 0.86 26.30
C GLU A 465 -19.90 1.72 25.36
N GLU A 466 -18.66 1.33 25.08
CA GLU A 466 -17.80 2.02 24.10
C GLU A 466 -18.41 1.96 22.69
N ALA A 467 -18.92 0.79 22.27
CA ALA A 467 -19.58 0.65 20.98
C ALA A 467 -20.83 1.55 20.86
N ASP A 468 -21.60 1.73 21.94
CA ASP A 468 -22.73 2.66 21.96
C ASP A 468 -22.30 4.11 21.77
N GLN A 469 -21.26 4.54 22.48
CA GLN A 469 -20.71 5.89 22.34
C GLN A 469 -20.24 6.16 20.91
N LEU A 470 -19.62 5.17 20.28
CA LEU A 470 -19.19 5.26 18.88
C LEU A 470 -20.37 5.31 17.90
N MET A 471 -21.44 4.55 18.14
CA MET A 471 -22.66 4.60 17.32
C MET A 471 -23.38 5.95 17.46
N LEU A 472 -23.49 6.49 18.67
CA LEU A 472 -24.03 7.83 18.93
C LEU A 472 -23.17 8.94 18.29
N ALA A 473 -21.87 8.71 18.15
CA ALA A 473 -20.96 9.58 17.40
C ALA A 473 -20.97 9.34 15.89
N LEU A 474 -21.89 8.51 15.37
CA LEU A 474 -22.03 8.14 13.96
C LEU A 474 -20.76 7.49 13.38
N ASN A 475 -20.06 6.68 14.18
CA ASN A 475 -18.91 5.88 13.77
C ASN A 475 -19.17 4.36 13.90
N PRO A 476 -20.12 3.81 13.09
CA PRO A 476 -20.46 2.40 13.13
C PRO A 476 -19.29 1.48 12.73
N ARG A 477 -18.33 2.00 11.96
CA ARG A 477 -17.12 1.27 11.56
C ARG A 477 -16.28 0.86 12.77
N GLU A 478 -15.95 1.83 13.62
CA GLU A 478 -15.13 1.57 14.80
C GLU A 478 -15.92 0.78 15.86
N ALA A 479 -17.22 1.08 16.03
CA ALA A 479 -18.09 0.30 16.91
C ALA A 479 -18.09 -1.19 16.54
N THR A 480 -18.21 -1.50 15.24
CA THR A 480 -18.15 -2.88 14.72
C THR A 480 -16.78 -3.52 14.96
N ALA A 481 -15.69 -2.76 14.84
CA ALA A 481 -14.35 -3.27 15.11
C ALA A 481 -14.20 -3.67 16.59
N ARG A 482 -14.65 -2.82 17.53
CA ARG A 482 -14.64 -3.11 18.98
C ARG A 482 -15.44 -4.35 19.36
N LEU A 483 -16.62 -4.52 18.76
CA LEU A 483 -17.45 -5.71 19.00
C LEU A 483 -16.80 -7.00 18.48
N ILE A 484 -16.02 -6.93 17.40
CA ILE A 484 -15.27 -8.08 16.88
C ILE A 484 -14.01 -8.37 17.71
N ASP A 485 -13.41 -7.36 18.33
CA ASP A 485 -12.28 -7.56 19.25
C ASP A 485 -12.70 -8.43 20.46
N ILE A 486 -13.94 -8.29 20.96
CA ILE A 486 -14.51 -9.18 21.99
C ILE A 486 -14.41 -10.65 21.58
N ILE A 487 -14.77 -10.97 20.33
CA ILE A 487 -14.73 -12.33 19.79
C ILE A 487 -13.29 -12.87 19.74
N TYR A 488 -12.32 -12.02 19.40
CA TYR A 488 -10.90 -12.41 19.37
C TYR A 488 -10.32 -12.63 20.76
N GLU A 489 -10.57 -11.73 21.70
CA GLU A 489 -10.10 -11.89 23.08
C GLU A 489 -10.73 -13.15 23.72
N THR A 490 -11.99 -13.44 23.40
CA THR A 490 -12.65 -14.67 23.87
C THR A 490 -12.01 -15.93 23.29
N ASN A 491 -11.70 -15.94 21.99
CA ASN A 491 -10.96 -17.04 21.36
C ASN A 491 -9.56 -17.23 21.98
N LYS A 492 -8.87 -16.14 22.28
CA LYS A 492 -7.55 -16.14 22.89
C LYS A 492 -7.58 -16.69 24.31
N MET A 493 -8.59 -16.34 25.11
CA MET A 493 -8.80 -16.91 26.45
C MET A 493 -8.93 -18.45 26.37
N PHE A 494 -9.74 -18.98 25.44
CA PHE A 494 -9.84 -20.43 25.20
C PHE A 494 -8.50 -21.07 24.86
N HIS A 495 -7.68 -20.39 24.07
CA HIS A 495 -6.38 -20.91 23.64
C HIS A 495 -5.35 -20.91 24.75
N MET A 496 -5.21 -19.80 25.48
CA MET A 496 -4.23 -19.65 26.55
C MET A 496 -4.46 -20.64 27.69
N ASN A 497 -5.72 -20.97 27.97
CA ASN A 497 -6.07 -21.91 29.04
C ASN A 497 -6.10 -23.39 28.57
N GLU A 498 -5.81 -23.68 27.30
CA GLU A 498 -5.88 -25.04 26.71
C GLU A 498 -7.14 -25.83 27.14
N ILE A 499 -8.31 -25.19 27.12
CA ILE A 499 -9.54 -25.70 27.76
C ILE A 499 -9.90 -27.13 27.30
N TRP A 500 -9.63 -27.46 26.04
CA TRP A 500 -9.86 -28.80 25.49
C TRP A 500 -9.02 -29.88 26.20
N ARG A 501 -7.82 -29.56 26.66
CA ARG A 501 -6.94 -30.49 27.40
C ARG A 501 -7.38 -30.60 28.85
N LEU A 502 -7.70 -29.46 29.48
CA LEU A 502 -8.18 -29.43 30.86
C LEU A 502 -9.51 -30.18 31.03
N ALA A 503 -10.37 -30.19 30.00
CA ALA A 503 -11.63 -30.92 30.01
C ALA A 503 -11.47 -32.45 30.09
N GLU A 504 -10.28 -33.00 29.83
CA GLU A 504 -9.99 -34.44 30.03
C GLU A 504 -9.61 -34.76 31.49
N SER A 505 -9.32 -33.74 32.29
CA SER A 505 -8.92 -33.89 33.69
C SER A 505 -10.12 -34.01 34.62
N LYS A 506 -10.07 -34.96 35.55
CA LYS A 506 -11.07 -35.12 36.63
C LYS A 506 -10.74 -34.31 37.90
N HIS A 507 -9.65 -33.54 37.89
CA HIS A 507 -9.24 -32.77 39.06
C HIS A 507 -10.24 -31.62 39.32
N PRO A 508 -10.77 -31.43 40.55
CA PRO A 508 -11.83 -30.45 40.83
C PRO A 508 -11.52 -29.03 40.34
N LYS A 509 -10.28 -28.55 40.56
CA LYS A 509 -9.84 -27.22 40.06
C LYS A 509 -9.90 -27.09 38.53
N ASN A 510 -9.59 -28.16 37.79
CA ASN A 510 -9.61 -28.13 36.33
C ASN A 510 -11.05 -28.17 35.80
N VAL A 511 -11.92 -28.96 36.43
CA VAL A 511 -13.35 -28.98 36.12
C VAL A 511 -13.96 -27.59 36.35
N GLN A 512 -13.68 -26.96 37.49
CA GLN A 512 -14.14 -25.60 37.79
C GLN A 512 -13.63 -24.58 36.76
N LEU A 513 -12.35 -24.63 36.39
CA LEU A 513 -11.79 -23.72 35.39
C LEU A 513 -12.41 -23.91 34.00
N VAL A 514 -12.69 -25.15 33.58
CA VAL A 514 -13.38 -25.45 32.31
C VAL A 514 -14.80 -24.90 32.34
N THR A 515 -15.57 -25.18 33.39
CA THR A 515 -16.95 -24.68 33.57
C THR A 515 -17.01 -23.16 33.45
N TRP A 516 -16.18 -22.44 34.22
CA TRP A 516 -16.16 -20.98 34.21
C TRP A 516 -15.66 -20.39 32.90
N SER A 517 -14.68 -21.01 32.24
CA SER A 517 -14.18 -20.54 30.95
C SER A 517 -15.22 -20.73 29.83
N VAL A 518 -15.91 -21.86 29.81
CA VAL A 518 -16.99 -22.12 28.84
C VAL A 518 -18.15 -21.15 29.06
N TYR A 519 -18.57 -20.94 30.31
CA TYR A 519 -19.60 -19.96 30.64
C TYR A 519 -19.20 -18.53 30.24
N ALA A 520 -18.02 -18.06 30.68
CA ALA A 520 -17.55 -16.71 30.41
C ALA A 520 -17.47 -16.41 28.91
N ALA A 521 -17.06 -17.39 28.10
CA ALA A 521 -17.00 -17.22 26.67
C ALA A 521 -18.35 -17.32 25.97
N ALA A 522 -19.23 -18.19 26.44
CA ALA A 522 -20.58 -18.29 25.89
C ALA A 522 -21.41 -17.04 26.18
N ASP A 523 -21.26 -16.47 27.37
CA ASP A 523 -21.92 -15.22 27.74
C ASP A 523 -21.30 -14.01 27.02
N ALA A 524 -19.97 -13.97 26.85
CA ALA A 524 -19.31 -12.96 26.01
C ALA A 524 -19.76 -13.04 24.54
N LEU A 525 -19.87 -14.24 23.98
CA LEU A 525 -20.39 -14.45 22.62
C LEU A 525 -21.87 -14.04 22.52
N ARG A 526 -22.69 -14.33 23.53
CA ARG A 526 -24.09 -13.90 23.60
C ARG A 526 -24.20 -12.38 23.55
N VAL A 527 -23.42 -11.69 24.39
CA VAL A 527 -23.37 -10.22 24.43
C VAL A 527 -22.93 -9.64 23.08
N ALA A 528 -21.84 -10.14 22.51
CA ALA A 528 -21.35 -9.69 21.21
C ALA A 528 -22.36 -9.96 20.09
N ALA A 529 -23.02 -11.13 20.08
CA ALA A 529 -24.03 -11.47 19.10
C ALA A 529 -25.26 -10.57 19.21
N ILE A 530 -25.72 -10.23 20.42
CA ILE A 530 -26.82 -9.27 20.62
C ILE A 530 -26.46 -7.90 20.04
N ALA A 531 -25.26 -7.40 20.34
CA ALA A 531 -24.79 -6.11 19.87
C ALA A 531 -24.51 -6.07 18.36
N LEU A 532 -24.19 -7.20 17.73
CA LEU A 532 -23.94 -7.30 16.29
C LEU A 532 -25.23 -7.49 15.45
N GLN A 533 -26.40 -7.72 16.07
CA GLN A 533 -27.69 -7.88 15.35
C GLN A 533 -28.01 -6.75 14.36
N PRO A 534 -27.72 -5.46 14.65
CA PRO A 534 -27.95 -4.38 13.69
C PRO A 534 -27.15 -4.52 12.39
N ILE A 535 -25.97 -5.16 12.45
CA ILE A 535 -25.02 -5.28 11.33
C ILE A 535 -25.26 -6.58 10.56
N MET A 536 -25.41 -7.71 11.28
CA MET A 536 -25.62 -9.05 10.73
C MET A 536 -26.88 -9.70 11.32
N PRO A 537 -28.09 -9.24 10.96
CA PRO A 537 -29.33 -9.65 11.62
C PRO A 537 -29.57 -11.17 11.57
N GLU A 538 -29.43 -11.81 10.42
CA GLU A 538 -29.76 -13.23 10.26
C GLU A 538 -28.72 -14.14 10.93
N LYS A 539 -27.43 -13.83 10.76
CA LYS A 539 -26.35 -14.63 11.32
C LYS A 539 -26.25 -14.45 12.83
N MET A 540 -26.55 -13.28 13.37
CA MET A 540 -26.59 -13.11 14.82
C MET A 540 -27.83 -13.79 15.43
N GLN A 541 -28.98 -13.74 14.75
CA GLN A 541 -30.14 -14.54 15.15
C GLN A 541 -29.80 -16.03 15.21
N MET A 542 -29.17 -16.57 14.17
CA MET A 542 -28.72 -17.96 14.12
C MET A 542 -27.72 -18.28 15.25
N ALA A 543 -26.74 -17.42 15.51
CA ALA A 543 -25.79 -17.63 16.60
C ALA A 543 -26.46 -17.65 17.98
N LEU A 544 -27.45 -16.77 18.20
CA LEU A 544 -28.23 -16.71 19.45
C LEU A 544 -29.17 -17.92 19.60
N ASP A 545 -29.74 -18.43 18.49
CA ASP A 545 -30.51 -19.68 18.49
C ASP A 545 -29.62 -20.88 18.88
N MET A 546 -28.41 -20.97 18.32
CA MET A 546 -27.44 -22.01 18.67
C MET A 546 -26.99 -21.94 20.14
N LEU A 547 -26.94 -20.75 20.73
CA LEU A 547 -26.63 -20.54 22.14
C LEU A 547 -27.82 -20.81 23.08
N GLY A 548 -29.03 -21.00 22.56
CA GLY A 548 -30.21 -21.20 23.40
C GLY A 548 -30.79 -19.92 24.00
N VAL A 549 -30.52 -18.76 23.40
CA VAL A 549 -30.97 -17.47 23.93
C VAL A 549 -32.39 -17.20 23.46
N SER A 550 -33.35 -17.07 24.37
CA SER A 550 -34.76 -16.82 23.99
C SER A 550 -34.92 -15.52 23.17
N PRO A 551 -35.80 -15.44 22.16
CA PRO A 551 -36.05 -14.21 21.41
C PRO A 551 -36.38 -12.98 22.27
N GLN A 552 -37.06 -13.16 23.40
CA GLN A 552 -37.39 -12.08 24.34
C GLN A 552 -36.16 -11.56 25.10
N LYS A 553 -35.03 -12.27 25.04
CA LYS A 553 -33.78 -11.96 25.75
C LYS A 553 -32.66 -11.48 24.81
N ARG A 554 -33.02 -10.86 23.69
CA ARG A 554 -32.09 -10.36 22.66
C ARG A 554 -32.10 -8.83 22.53
N SER A 555 -32.70 -8.14 23.49
CA SER A 555 -32.75 -6.68 23.59
C SER A 555 -31.49 -6.11 24.25
N TRP A 556 -31.36 -4.78 24.27
CA TRP A 556 -30.21 -4.08 24.84
C TRP A 556 -29.95 -4.40 26.32
N GLU A 557 -31.00 -4.61 27.11
CA GLU A 557 -30.86 -4.97 28.53
C GLU A 557 -30.16 -6.32 28.73
N PHE A 558 -30.15 -7.17 27.70
CA PHE A 558 -29.42 -8.43 27.69
C PHE A 558 -28.05 -8.32 27.01
N ALA A 559 -27.65 -7.16 26.48
CA ALA A 559 -26.32 -6.94 25.91
C ALA A 559 -25.23 -6.68 26.98
N SER A 560 -25.34 -7.33 28.14
CA SER A 560 -24.36 -7.30 29.23
C SER A 560 -24.16 -8.72 29.76
N MET A 561 -22.98 -9.01 30.31
CA MET A 561 -22.75 -10.28 30.98
C MET A 561 -23.68 -10.44 32.19
N ARG A 562 -23.99 -11.69 32.54
CA ARG A 562 -24.83 -12.11 33.69
C ARG A 562 -26.30 -11.68 33.64
N THR A 563 -26.78 -11.14 32.52
CA THR A 563 -28.18 -10.72 32.40
C THR A 563 -29.12 -11.87 31.99
N ASP A 564 -28.57 -12.96 31.45
CA ASP A 564 -29.32 -14.18 31.15
C ASP A 564 -28.65 -15.41 31.78
N HIS A 565 -29.39 -16.11 32.63
CA HIS A 565 -28.96 -17.34 33.30
C HIS A 565 -29.61 -18.60 32.73
N THR A 566 -30.47 -18.47 31.70
CA THR A 566 -31.27 -19.59 31.19
C THR A 566 -30.84 -20.06 29.80
N PHE A 567 -29.83 -19.44 29.20
CA PHE A 567 -29.30 -19.86 27.90
C PHE A 567 -28.45 -21.14 28.01
N GLY A 568 -28.15 -21.75 26.86
CA GLY A 568 -27.27 -22.92 26.75
C GLY A 568 -27.94 -24.12 26.10
N ASP A 569 -29.26 -24.26 26.23
CA ASP A 569 -30.06 -25.27 25.54
C ASP A 569 -30.45 -24.74 24.15
N ALA A 570 -29.75 -25.20 23.11
CA ALA A 570 -29.90 -24.70 21.74
C ALA A 570 -31.36 -24.80 21.25
N LEU A 571 -31.86 -23.72 20.63
CA LEU A 571 -33.22 -23.64 20.07
C LEU A 571 -33.34 -24.31 18.70
N ILE A 572 -32.21 -24.55 18.06
CA ILE A 572 -32.10 -25.22 16.76
C ILE A 572 -31.16 -26.41 16.88
N ASP A 573 -31.36 -27.40 16.02
CA ASP A 573 -30.47 -28.55 15.97
C ASP A 573 -29.09 -28.13 15.41
N VAL A 574 -28.12 -28.16 16.32
CA VAL A 574 -26.74 -27.76 16.07
C VAL A 574 -26.08 -28.72 15.08
N ASP A 575 -26.44 -30.01 15.08
CA ASP A 575 -25.84 -31.03 14.23
C ASP A 575 -26.49 -31.15 12.83
N SER A 576 -27.78 -30.81 12.69
CA SER A 576 -28.46 -30.80 11.37
C SER A 576 -28.49 -29.45 10.65
N SER A 577 -28.03 -28.37 11.29
CA SER A 577 -27.70 -27.13 10.56
C SER A 577 -26.79 -27.45 9.36
N PRO A 578 -27.05 -26.90 8.15
CA PRO A 578 -26.66 -27.50 6.89
C PRO A 578 -25.18 -27.89 6.87
N ASN A 579 -24.96 -29.20 6.92
CA ASN A 579 -23.76 -29.97 6.60
C ASN A 579 -22.43 -29.21 6.63
N SER A 580 -21.63 -29.53 7.65
CA SER A 580 -20.17 -29.48 7.57
C SER A 580 -19.60 -30.30 6.40
N SER A 581 -20.39 -31.16 5.75
CA SER A 581 -20.03 -31.83 4.48
C SER A 581 -20.41 -31.06 3.21
N ALA A 582 -21.09 -29.91 3.31
CA ALA A 582 -21.38 -29.01 2.19
C ALA A 582 -20.59 -27.68 2.29
N ILE A 583 -20.14 -27.31 3.49
CA ILE A 583 -19.29 -26.12 3.69
C ILE A 583 -17.78 -26.47 3.64
N THR A 584 -17.41 -27.75 3.78
CA THR A 584 -16.01 -28.19 3.54
C THR A 584 -15.73 -28.50 2.06
N THR A 585 -16.75 -28.50 1.19
CA THR A 585 -16.64 -28.75 -0.26
C THR A 585 -17.33 -27.70 -1.14
N SER A 586 -18.06 -26.72 -0.59
CA SER A 586 -18.30 -25.46 -1.29
C SER A 586 -17.06 -24.57 -1.16
N THR A 587 -16.01 -24.94 -1.90
CA THR A 587 -15.13 -23.92 -2.45
C THR A 587 -16.02 -22.88 -3.13
N LEU A 588 -15.95 -21.61 -2.69
CA LEU A 588 -16.30 -20.47 -3.54
C LEU A 588 -15.88 -20.84 -4.97
N PRO A 589 -16.78 -20.83 -5.99
CA PRO A 589 -16.41 -21.27 -7.31
C PRO A 589 -15.24 -20.42 -7.79
N VAL A 590 -14.06 -21.03 -7.76
CA VAL A 590 -12.87 -20.64 -8.51
C VAL A 590 -12.67 -21.80 -9.47
N ASP A 591 -13.68 -22.04 -10.30
CA ASP A 591 -13.51 -22.73 -11.57
C ASP A 591 -14.18 -21.86 -12.63
N SER A 592 -13.33 -21.12 -13.33
CA SER A 592 -13.67 -20.50 -14.60
C SER A 592 -13.78 -21.61 -15.64
N LYS A 593 -14.98 -22.17 -15.82
CA LYS A 593 -15.45 -22.77 -17.08
C LYS A 593 -16.92 -23.20 -16.94
N GLU A 594 -17.70 -22.77 -17.94
CA GLU A 594 -19.08 -23.17 -18.25
C GLU A 594 -20.22 -22.52 -17.45
N VAL A 595 -20.76 -21.45 -18.04
CA VAL A 595 -22.19 -21.10 -17.91
C VAL A 595 -22.83 -21.40 -19.28
N PRO A 596 -23.96 -22.13 -19.35
CA PRO A 596 -24.62 -22.41 -20.62
C PRO A 596 -25.23 -21.14 -21.22
N SER A 597 -24.94 -20.92 -22.51
CA SER A 597 -25.56 -19.91 -23.36
C SER A 597 -27.05 -20.21 -23.55
N ALA A 598 -27.92 -19.37 -23.01
CA ALA A 598 -29.34 -19.32 -23.37
C ALA A 598 -29.88 -17.88 -23.32
N ALA A 599 -29.49 -17.08 -24.31
CA ALA A 599 -30.27 -15.94 -24.81
C ALA A 599 -29.76 -15.60 -26.22
N GLN A 600 -30.43 -16.15 -27.23
CA GLN A 600 -30.21 -15.81 -28.64
C GLN A 600 -30.93 -14.51 -29.01
N GLU A 601 -30.21 -13.69 -29.77
CA GLU A 601 -30.64 -12.80 -30.86
C GLU A 601 -31.51 -11.56 -30.54
N VAL A 602 -30.84 -10.39 -30.52
CA VAL A 602 -31.05 -9.33 -31.55
C VAL A 602 -29.68 -8.68 -31.82
N GLY A 603 -29.23 -8.74 -33.07
CA GLY A 603 -27.88 -8.32 -33.49
C GLY A 603 -27.71 -6.81 -33.69
N ILE A 604 -26.55 -6.30 -33.28
CA ILE A 604 -25.89 -5.14 -33.87
C ILE A 604 -24.38 -5.43 -33.88
N GLU A 605 -23.77 -5.29 -35.05
CA GLU A 605 -22.38 -5.59 -35.38
C GLU A 605 -21.34 -4.78 -34.60
N GLU A 606 -20.16 -5.40 -34.52
CA GLU A 606 -18.99 -5.12 -33.71
C GLU A 606 -18.29 -3.78 -33.99
N GLY A 607 -17.83 -3.13 -32.91
CA GLY A 607 -16.68 -2.23 -32.89
C GLY A 607 -15.80 -2.60 -31.70
N SER A 608 -14.77 -3.40 -31.95
CA SER A 608 -13.88 -4.00 -30.96
C SER A 608 -13.04 -2.96 -30.22
N ASN A 609 -13.18 -2.92 -28.89
CA ASN A 609 -12.13 -2.46 -27.98
C ASN A 609 -12.04 -3.49 -26.84
N GLU A 610 -11.20 -4.50 -27.06
CA GLU A 610 -10.80 -5.48 -26.05
C GLU A 610 -9.94 -4.77 -24.99
N ASN A 611 -10.48 -4.54 -23.79
CA ASN A 611 -9.67 -4.39 -22.58
C ASN A 611 -9.78 -5.70 -21.79
N GLU A 612 -8.78 -6.56 -21.95
CA GLU A 612 -8.62 -7.81 -21.18
C GLU A 612 -8.61 -7.51 -19.67
N ALA A 613 -9.61 -8.02 -18.96
CA ALA A 613 -9.65 -8.01 -17.51
C ALA A 613 -8.50 -8.86 -16.93
N ALA A 614 -7.64 -8.25 -16.10
CA ALA A 614 -6.53 -8.94 -15.43
C ALA A 614 -7.04 -10.09 -14.54
N VAL A 615 -6.66 -11.32 -14.88
CA VAL A 615 -6.99 -12.53 -14.13
C VAL A 615 -6.27 -12.51 -12.76
N SER A 616 -7.01 -12.46 -11.65
CA SER A 616 -6.40 -12.46 -10.31
C SER A 616 -5.67 -13.79 -10.03
N ARG A 617 -4.38 -13.74 -9.67
CA ARG A 617 -3.55 -14.92 -9.40
C ARG A 617 -3.88 -15.55 -8.03
N SER A 618 -4.00 -16.87 -7.97
CA SER A 618 -4.17 -17.63 -6.71
C SER A 618 -3.02 -17.37 -5.72
N ARG A 619 -3.31 -17.37 -4.41
CA ARG A 619 -2.30 -17.23 -3.34
C ARG A 619 -1.18 -18.26 -3.43
N PHE A 620 -1.50 -19.50 -3.81
CA PHE A 620 -0.50 -20.54 -4.00
C PHE A 620 0.42 -20.19 -5.18
N ARG A 621 -0.17 -19.76 -6.30
CA ARG A 621 0.61 -19.33 -7.48
C ARG A 621 1.51 -18.14 -7.13
N MET A 622 1.01 -17.16 -6.40
CA MET A 622 1.80 -16.00 -5.96
C MET A 622 2.96 -16.42 -5.03
N PHE A 623 2.72 -17.34 -4.10
CA PHE A 623 3.77 -17.91 -3.25
C PHE A 623 4.85 -18.62 -4.09
N MET A 624 4.46 -19.44 -5.07
CA MET A 624 5.41 -20.11 -5.96
C MET A 624 6.18 -19.12 -6.84
N ILE A 625 5.54 -18.06 -7.34
CA ILE A 625 6.20 -16.98 -8.11
C ILE A 625 7.24 -16.28 -7.24
N LEU A 626 6.86 -15.83 -6.04
CA LEU A 626 7.80 -15.17 -5.12
C LEU A 626 8.96 -16.09 -4.77
N THR A 627 8.69 -17.36 -4.47
CA THR A 627 9.74 -18.37 -4.22
C THR A 627 10.70 -18.49 -5.40
N ALA A 628 10.18 -18.53 -6.63
CA ALA A 628 11.01 -18.63 -7.84
C ALA A 628 11.87 -17.38 -8.07
N LEU A 629 11.31 -16.19 -7.86
CA LEU A 629 12.03 -14.92 -7.95
C LEU A 629 13.10 -14.82 -6.86
N PHE A 630 12.77 -15.27 -5.65
CA PHE A 630 13.67 -15.28 -4.51
C PHE A 630 14.83 -16.27 -4.67
N LEU A 631 14.59 -17.46 -5.23
CA LEU A 631 15.66 -18.39 -5.59
C LEU A 631 16.57 -17.80 -6.69
N SER A 632 15.99 -17.14 -7.69
CA SER A 632 16.76 -16.51 -8.77
C SER A 632 17.66 -15.39 -8.24
N LEU A 633 17.14 -14.56 -7.33
CA LEU A 633 17.90 -13.51 -6.66
C LEU A 633 18.97 -14.10 -5.73
N PHE A 634 18.62 -15.13 -4.96
CA PHE A 634 19.52 -15.80 -4.02
C PHE A 634 20.77 -16.31 -4.71
N ILE A 635 20.63 -16.96 -5.87
CA ILE A 635 21.77 -17.52 -6.60
C ILE A 635 22.70 -16.40 -7.10
N ALA A 636 22.13 -15.33 -7.66
CA ALA A 636 22.93 -14.20 -8.12
C ALA A 636 23.68 -13.52 -6.96
N ALA A 637 23.02 -13.34 -5.80
CA ALA A 637 23.62 -12.76 -4.60
C ALA A 637 24.67 -13.69 -3.96
N LEU A 638 24.39 -15.00 -3.91
CA LEU A 638 25.30 -16.01 -3.37
C LEU A 638 26.59 -16.05 -4.18
N ASP A 639 26.50 -15.98 -5.51
CA ASP A 639 27.65 -16.07 -6.39
C ASP A 639 28.60 -14.86 -6.31
N VAL A 640 28.07 -13.67 -5.96
CA VAL A 640 28.89 -12.50 -5.64
C VAL A 640 29.67 -12.72 -4.35
N THR A 641 29.02 -13.27 -3.33
CA THR A 641 29.54 -13.34 -1.95
C THR A 641 30.43 -14.56 -1.71
N ILE A 642 30.09 -15.73 -2.27
CA ILE A 642 30.80 -17.01 -2.11
C ILE A 642 32.23 -16.99 -2.66
N VAL A 643 32.45 -16.19 -3.69
CA VAL A 643 33.73 -16.10 -4.39
C VAL A 643 34.75 -15.32 -3.57
N SER A 644 34.34 -14.35 -2.75
CA SER A 644 35.22 -13.46 -1.98
C SER A 644 36.26 -14.20 -1.10
N THR A 645 35.89 -15.34 -0.51
CA THR A 645 36.77 -16.16 0.31
C THR A 645 37.58 -17.19 -0.48
N ALA A 646 37.14 -17.54 -1.69
CA ALA A 646 37.77 -18.55 -2.54
C ALA A 646 38.80 -17.96 -3.52
N VAL A 647 38.71 -16.66 -3.84
CA VAL A 647 39.55 -15.97 -4.84
C VAL A 647 41.07 -16.20 -4.64
N PRO A 648 41.65 -16.08 -3.43
CA PRO A 648 43.08 -16.32 -3.23
C PRO A 648 43.49 -17.74 -3.65
N THR A 649 42.70 -18.74 -3.25
CA THR A 649 42.96 -20.15 -3.56
C THR A 649 42.82 -20.44 -5.05
N ILE A 650 41.83 -19.85 -5.72
CA ILE A 650 41.63 -20.00 -7.17
C ILE A 650 42.80 -19.38 -7.94
N ALA A 651 43.24 -18.18 -7.55
CA ALA A 651 44.36 -17.48 -8.18
C ALA A 651 45.67 -18.28 -8.04
N ALA A 652 45.87 -18.91 -6.89
CA ALA A 652 47.01 -19.79 -6.64
C ALA A 652 46.94 -21.10 -7.48
N ASP A 653 45.80 -21.80 -7.49
CA ASP A 653 45.63 -23.07 -8.24
C ASP A 653 45.80 -22.87 -9.76
N LEU A 654 45.27 -21.77 -10.29
CA LEU A 654 45.39 -21.40 -11.71
C LEU A 654 46.70 -20.66 -12.04
N ARG A 655 47.60 -20.48 -11.06
CA ARG A 655 48.94 -19.88 -11.19
C ARG A 655 48.94 -18.51 -11.88
N SER A 656 48.05 -17.60 -11.46
CA SER A 656 47.93 -16.27 -12.07
C SER A 656 47.78 -15.19 -10.99
N PRO A 657 48.82 -14.38 -10.71
CA PRO A 657 48.78 -13.30 -9.72
C PRO A 657 47.69 -12.25 -10.00
N SER A 658 47.43 -11.95 -11.27
CA SER A 658 46.33 -11.06 -11.71
C SER A 658 44.93 -11.66 -11.49
N GLY A 659 44.83 -12.95 -11.15
CA GLY A 659 43.57 -13.62 -10.92
C GLY A 659 42.76 -13.03 -9.76
N TYR A 660 43.44 -12.50 -8.75
CA TYR A 660 42.76 -11.92 -7.58
C TYR A 660 41.84 -10.76 -7.98
N ALA A 661 42.35 -9.82 -8.79
CA ALA A 661 41.57 -8.70 -9.30
C ALA A 661 40.53 -9.17 -10.34
N TRP A 662 40.92 -10.02 -11.29
CA TRP A 662 40.10 -10.31 -12.46
C TRP A 662 38.93 -11.28 -12.23
N ILE A 663 39.01 -12.21 -11.26
CA ILE A 663 37.91 -13.15 -10.99
C ILE A 663 36.66 -12.40 -10.49
N GLY A 664 36.86 -11.41 -9.61
CA GLY A 664 35.80 -10.50 -9.15
C GLY A 664 35.47 -9.42 -10.18
N GLY A 665 36.51 -8.74 -10.68
CA GLY A 665 36.37 -7.61 -11.62
C GLY A 665 35.61 -7.99 -12.88
N ALA A 666 35.92 -9.11 -13.52
CA ALA A 666 35.25 -9.55 -14.76
C ALA A 666 33.74 -9.74 -14.57
N TYR A 667 33.32 -10.28 -13.42
CA TYR A 667 31.90 -10.44 -13.10
C TYR A 667 31.22 -9.09 -12.94
N VAL A 668 31.77 -8.18 -12.13
CA VAL A 668 31.11 -6.91 -11.81
C VAL A 668 31.12 -5.95 -13.02
N ILE A 669 32.19 -5.94 -13.81
CA ILE A 669 32.26 -5.18 -15.07
C ILE A 669 31.21 -5.67 -16.06
N ALA A 670 31.12 -6.98 -16.27
CA ALA A 670 30.16 -7.56 -17.21
C ALA A 670 28.71 -7.44 -16.71
N ASN A 671 28.51 -7.52 -15.39
CA ASN A 671 27.23 -7.23 -14.75
C ASN A 671 26.79 -5.79 -15.06
N ALA A 672 27.61 -4.78 -14.77
CA ALA A 672 27.31 -3.38 -15.04
C ALA A 672 27.00 -3.13 -16.53
N ALA A 673 27.77 -3.74 -17.43
CA ALA A 673 27.59 -3.64 -18.86
C ALA A 673 26.28 -4.27 -19.38
N GLY A 674 25.79 -5.33 -18.73
CA GLY A 674 24.62 -6.09 -19.17
C GLY A 674 23.26 -5.54 -18.72
N VAL A 675 23.20 -4.78 -17.61
CA VAL A 675 21.93 -4.34 -16.99
C VAL A 675 20.99 -3.61 -17.96
N PRO A 676 21.42 -2.56 -18.70
CA PRO A 676 20.50 -1.79 -19.55
C PRO A 676 19.90 -2.63 -20.69
N ILE A 677 20.67 -3.61 -21.17
CA ILE A 677 20.28 -4.49 -22.28
C ILE A 677 19.14 -5.41 -21.81
N TRP A 678 19.25 -6.04 -20.64
CA TRP A 678 18.22 -6.92 -20.11
C TRP A 678 16.86 -6.24 -19.94
N ALA A 679 16.84 -4.99 -19.46
CA ALA A 679 15.61 -4.21 -19.34
C ALA A 679 14.90 -4.10 -20.69
N LYS A 680 15.63 -3.68 -21.74
CA LYS A 680 15.06 -3.51 -23.08
C LYS A 680 14.64 -4.81 -23.75
N LEU A 681 15.44 -5.87 -23.62
CA LEU A 681 15.01 -7.19 -24.10
C LEU A 681 13.68 -7.59 -23.44
N SER A 682 13.51 -7.27 -22.15
CA SER A 682 12.28 -7.58 -21.42
C SER A 682 11.08 -6.71 -21.78
N ASP A 683 11.29 -5.48 -22.23
CA ASP A 683 10.21 -4.60 -22.73
C ASP A 683 9.68 -5.08 -24.09
N ILE A 684 10.56 -5.65 -24.92
CA ILE A 684 10.24 -6.14 -26.28
C ILE A 684 9.58 -7.53 -26.22
N TRP A 685 10.22 -8.50 -25.58
CA TRP A 685 9.80 -9.91 -25.59
C TRP A 685 9.03 -10.35 -24.34
N GLY A 686 8.81 -9.43 -23.39
CA GLY A 686 8.12 -9.68 -22.13
C GLY A 686 9.03 -10.22 -21.03
N ARG A 687 8.52 -10.18 -19.79
CA ARG A 687 9.33 -10.48 -18.58
C ARG A 687 9.72 -11.95 -18.45
N LYS A 688 8.78 -12.87 -18.68
CA LYS A 688 8.98 -14.32 -18.46
C LYS A 688 10.07 -14.94 -19.35
N PRO A 689 10.07 -14.78 -20.68
CA PRO A 689 11.09 -15.38 -21.55
C PRO A 689 12.49 -14.88 -21.23
N ILE A 690 12.62 -13.58 -20.91
CA ILE A 690 13.90 -12.94 -20.62
C ILE A 690 14.47 -13.38 -19.28
N LEU A 691 13.62 -13.51 -18.24
CA LEU A 691 14.06 -14.05 -16.96
C LEU A 691 14.50 -15.53 -17.07
N LEU A 692 13.78 -16.36 -17.84
CA LEU A 692 14.19 -17.74 -18.12
C LEU A 692 15.52 -17.82 -18.88
N LEU A 693 15.73 -16.93 -19.85
CA LEU A 693 17.00 -16.82 -20.58
C LEU A 693 18.15 -16.45 -19.64
N ALA A 694 17.96 -15.48 -18.74
CA ALA A 694 18.97 -15.10 -17.77
C ALA A 694 19.38 -16.29 -16.88
N VAL A 695 18.43 -17.11 -16.42
CA VAL A 695 18.72 -18.32 -15.64
C VAL A 695 19.51 -19.35 -16.46
N LEU A 696 19.17 -19.58 -17.72
CA LEU A 696 19.90 -20.52 -18.60
C LEU A 696 21.34 -20.08 -18.86
N VAL A 697 21.56 -18.78 -19.13
CA VAL A 697 22.91 -18.23 -19.31
C VAL A 697 23.70 -18.34 -18.00
N PHE A 698 23.05 -18.16 -16.85
CA PHE A 698 23.68 -18.34 -15.54
C PHE A 698 24.11 -19.79 -15.28
N ILE A 699 23.27 -20.77 -15.65
CA ILE A 699 23.62 -22.21 -15.57
C ILE A 699 24.82 -22.51 -16.47
N ALA A 700 24.78 -22.08 -17.73
CA ALA A 700 25.85 -22.34 -18.70
C ALA A 700 27.18 -21.74 -18.25
N SER A 701 27.17 -20.49 -17.77
CA SER A 701 28.38 -19.83 -17.26
C SER A 701 28.91 -20.42 -15.96
N SER A 702 28.03 -20.89 -15.07
CA SER A 702 28.44 -21.63 -13.86
C SER A 702 29.18 -22.93 -14.22
N ILE A 703 28.72 -23.65 -15.26
CA ILE A 703 29.41 -24.84 -15.78
C ILE A 703 30.79 -24.48 -16.32
N ILE A 704 30.91 -23.38 -17.08
CA ILE A 704 32.20 -22.90 -17.60
C ILE A 704 33.17 -22.61 -16.46
N CYS A 705 32.72 -21.95 -15.39
CA CYS A 705 33.56 -21.65 -14.24
C CYS A 705 33.97 -22.92 -13.46
N ALA A 706 33.04 -23.84 -13.24
CA ALA A 706 33.30 -25.11 -12.56
C ALA A 706 34.33 -25.98 -13.32
N LEU A 707 34.29 -25.95 -14.65
CA LEU A 707 35.18 -26.71 -15.53
C LEU A 707 36.45 -25.95 -15.93
N ALA A 708 36.69 -24.77 -15.36
CA ALA A 708 37.83 -23.93 -15.74
C ALA A 708 39.18 -24.63 -15.50
N LYS A 709 40.00 -24.68 -16.55
CA LYS A 709 41.39 -25.20 -16.55
C LYS A 709 42.45 -24.11 -16.70
N SER A 710 42.04 -22.87 -16.94
CA SER A 710 42.94 -21.72 -17.11
C SER A 710 42.29 -20.43 -16.59
N MET A 711 43.12 -19.45 -16.23
CA MET A 711 42.61 -18.14 -15.79
C MET A 711 41.79 -17.44 -16.87
N LYS A 712 42.15 -17.57 -18.16
CA LYS A 712 41.37 -17.00 -19.26
C LYS A 712 39.96 -17.60 -19.34
N MET A 713 39.85 -18.92 -19.22
CA MET A 713 38.55 -19.61 -19.20
C MET A 713 37.72 -19.18 -17.98
N MET A 714 38.36 -19.02 -16.82
CA MET A 714 37.71 -18.49 -15.61
C MET A 714 37.17 -17.07 -15.83
N ILE A 715 37.98 -16.16 -16.36
CA ILE A 715 37.58 -14.77 -16.64
C ILE A 715 36.42 -14.72 -17.63
N VAL A 716 36.47 -15.51 -18.72
CA VAL A 716 35.36 -15.60 -19.69
C VAL A 716 34.09 -16.13 -19.01
N GLY A 717 34.20 -17.19 -18.22
CA GLY A 717 33.08 -17.74 -17.46
C GLY A 717 32.47 -16.70 -16.53
N ARG A 718 33.29 -16.00 -15.73
CA ARG A 718 32.87 -14.94 -14.81
C ARG A 718 32.24 -13.75 -15.52
N ALA A 719 32.74 -13.35 -16.69
CA ALA A 719 32.14 -12.29 -17.48
C ALA A 719 30.73 -12.67 -17.96
N VAL A 720 30.55 -13.85 -18.55
CA VAL A 720 29.22 -14.33 -18.99
C VAL A 720 28.28 -14.49 -17.79
N GLN A 721 28.80 -14.98 -16.66
CA GLN A 721 28.06 -15.13 -15.42
C GLN A 721 27.64 -13.76 -14.84
N GLY A 722 28.51 -12.75 -14.95
CA GLY A 722 28.22 -11.38 -14.56
C GLY A 722 27.08 -10.78 -15.37
N VAL A 723 27.09 -10.94 -16.70
CA VAL A 723 25.98 -10.53 -17.58
C VAL A 723 24.67 -11.17 -17.12
N ALA A 724 24.67 -12.48 -16.87
CA ALA A 724 23.48 -13.19 -16.42
C ALA A 724 23.03 -12.76 -15.01
N GLY A 725 23.96 -12.58 -14.07
CA GLY A 725 23.68 -12.15 -12.69
C GLY A 725 23.05 -10.76 -12.63
N GLY A 726 23.54 -9.82 -13.43
CA GLY A 726 22.93 -8.51 -13.59
C GLY A 726 21.50 -8.58 -14.12
N GLY A 727 21.26 -9.47 -15.08
CA GLY A 727 19.92 -9.76 -15.60
C GLY A 727 18.99 -10.34 -14.54
N LEU A 728 19.44 -11.32 -13.74
CA LEU A 728 18.63 -11.92 -12.68
C LEU A 728 18.22 -10.90 -11.62
N ILE A 729 19.18 -10.11 -11.11
CA ILE A 729 18.91 -9.12 -10.07
C ILE A 729 17.94 -8.05 -10.58
N LEU A 730 18.20 -7.51 -11.78
CA LEU A 730 17.34 -6.50 -12.38
C LEU A 730 15.93 -7.04 -12.65
N MET A 731 15.83 -8.18 -13.32
CA MET A 731 14.55 -8.75 -13.76
C MET A 731 13.68 -9.13 -12.57
N VAL A 732 14.26 -9.62 -11.47
CA VAL A 732 13.49 -9.86 -10.23
C VAL A 732 12.88 -8.56 -9.72
N ASN A 733 13.65 -7.48 -9.67
CA ASN A 733 13.14 -6.17 -9.23
C ASN A 733 12.08 -5.60 -10.17
N ILE A 734 12.24 -5.73 -11.49
CA ILE A 734 11.24 -5.31 -12.49
C ILE A 734 9.96 -6.14 -12.34
N VAL A 735 10.06 -7.47 -12.24
CA VAL A 735 8.89 -8.35 -12.12
C VAL A 735 8.15 -8.09 -10.80
N ILE A 736 8.85 -7.93 -9.69
CA ILE A 736 8.22 -7.53 -8.41
C ILE A 736 7.56 -6.16 -8.55
N SER A 737 8.20 -5.25 -9.29
CA SER A 737 7.64 -3.94 -9.55
C SER A 737 6.34 -4.01 -10.34
N ASP A 738 6.29 -4.86 -11.37
CA ASP A 738 5.08 -5.05 -12.19
C ASP A 738 3.97 -5.81 -11.46
N LEU A 739 4.31 -6.65 -10.47
CA LEU A 739 3.35 -7.51 -9.75
C LEU A 739 2.71 -6.86 -8.50
N PHE A 740 3.28 -5.78 -7.96
CA PHE A 740 2.85 -5.19 -6.68
C PHE A 740 2.71 -3.67 -6.72
N SER A 741 1.72 -3.13 -5.98
CA SER A 741 1.53 -1.68 -5.79
C SER A 741 2.73 -1.03 -5.10
N MET A 742 2.99 0.26 -5.29
CA MET A 742 4.17 0.97 -4.74
C MET A 742 4.40 0.76 -3.22
N ARG A 743 3.33 0.64 -2.42
CA ARG A 743 3.41 0.43 -0.97
C ARG A 743 3.57 -1.04 -0.57
N GLN A 744 3.04 -1.99 -1.33
CA GLN A 744 3.32 -3.43 -1.10
C GLN A 744 4.69 -3.82 -1.66
N ARG A 745 5.10 -3.19 -2.77
CA ARG A 745 6.41 -3.30 -3.39
C ARG A 745 7.52 -3.01 -2.39
N SER A 746 7.39 -1.99 -1.54
CA SER A 746 8.42 -1.69 -0.52
C SER A 746 8.64 -2.83 0.48
N LEU A 747 7.60 -3.60 0.80
CA LEU A 747 7.70 -4.76 1.67
C LEU A 747 8.38 -5.93 0.95
N ILE A 748 7.95 -6.26 -0.28
CA ILE A 748 8.51 -7.39 -1.04
C ILE A 748 9.97 -7.11 -1.45
N LEU A 749 10.28 -5.89 -1.89
CA LEU A 749 11.67 -5.47 -2.14
C LEU A 749 12.49 -5.43 -0.83
N GLY A 750 11.87 -5.11 0.31
CA GLY A 750 12.51 -5.28 1.62
C GLY A 750 12.83 -6.74 1.95
N LEU A 751 11.97 -7.69 1.56
CA LEU A 751 12.25 -9.13 1.70
C LEU A 751 13.35 -9.62 0.75
N CYS A 752 13.51 -9.00 -0.43
CA CYS A 752 14.66 -9.24 -1.29
C CYS A 752 15.99 -8.98 -0.57
N GLU A 753 16.05 -7.98 0.32
CA GLU A 753 17.23 -7.75 1.16
C GLU A 753 17.42 -8.85 2.22
N GLY A 754 16.33 -9.45 2.71
CA GLY A 754 16.40 -10.67 3.53
C GLY A 754 17.09 -11.83 2.80
N ILE A 755 16.96 -11.92 1.49
CA ILE A 755 17.63 -12.95 0.69
C ILE A 755 19.10 -12.62 0.49
N TRP A 756 19.41 -11.34 0.25
CA TRP A 756 20.80 -10.87 0.27
C TRP A 756 21.46 -11.10 1.63
N ALA A 757 20.71 -11.02 2.73
CA ALA A 757 21.17 -11.42 4.07
C ALA A 757 21.67 -12.85 4.11
N ILE A 758 20.80 -13.75 3.65
CA ILE A 758 21.03 -15.19 3.71
C ILE A 758 22.20 -15.51 2.79
N ALA A 759 22.20 -14.96 1.57
CA ALA A 759 23.31 -15.11 0.63
C ALA A 759 24.64 -14.54 1.17
N GLY A 760 24.64 -13.33 1.73
CA GLY A 760 25.85 -12.68 2.25
C GLY A 760 26.39 -13.28 3.55
N ALA A 761 25.52 -13.83 4.42
CA ALA A 761 25.95 -14.54 5.62
C ALA A 761 26.44 -15.95 5.30
N ILE A 762 25.73 -16.66 4.42
CA ILE A 762 26.06 -18.03 4.05
C ILE A 762 27.24 -18.06 3.07
N GLY A 763 27.28 -17.15 2.10
CA GLY A 763 28.22 -17.15 0.96
C GLY A 763 29.67 -17.28 1.38
N PRO A 764 30.26 -16.34 2.13
CA PRO A 764 31.65 -16.43 2.56
C PRO A 764 31.95 -17.68 3.40
N VAL A 765 31.00 -18.14 4.22
CA VAL A 765 31.15 -19.36 5.03
C VAL A 765 31.16 -20.59 4.12
N LEU A 766 30.17 -20.73 3.24
CA LEU A 766 30.05 -21.84 2.28
C LEU A 766 31.24 -21.85 1.30
N GLY A 767 31.68 -20.67 0.84
CA GLY A 767 32.84 -20.51 -0.03
C GLY A 767 34.12 -20.97 0.65
N GLY A 768 34.33 -20.60 1.91
CA GLY A 768 35.42 -21.11 2.75
C GLY A 768 35.35 -22.62 2.94
N VAL A 769 34.20 -23.15 3.37
CA VAL A 769 33.99 -24.60 3.61
C VAL A 769 34.23 -25.41 2.33
N LEU A 770 33.64 -25.01 1.20
CA LEU A 770 33.78 -25.75 -0.07
C LEU A 770 35.21 -25.69 -0.62
N THR A 771 35.91 -24.57 -0.39
CA THR A 771 37.31 -24.41 -0.79
C THR A 771 38.24 -25.26 0.08
N ASP A 772 38.03 -25.29 1.39
CA ASP A 772 38.90 -25.98 2.35
C ASP A 772 38.63 -27.50 2.41
N LEU A 773 37.36 -27.95 2.32
CA LEU A 773 36.99 -29.37 2.54
C LEU A 773 36.74 -30.17 1.26
N ALA A 774 36.53 -29.52 0.11
CA ALA A 774 36.19 -30.21 -1.13
C ALA A 774 37.06 -29.73 -2.30
N SER A 775 36.56 -28.75 -3.06
CA SER A 775 37.29 -28.09 -4.13
C SER A 775 36.61 -26.76 -4.38
N TRP A 776 37.39 -25.72 -4.66
CA TRP A 776 36.88 -24.41 -5.05
C TRP A 776 35.86 -24.48 -6.21
N ARG A 777 35.90 -25.52 -7.05
CA ARG A 777 34.94 -25.79 -8.14
C ARG A 777 33.49 -25.95 -7.67
N TRP A 778 33.27 -26.44 -6.44
CA TRP A 778 31.92 -26.61 -5.89
C TRP A 778 31.18 -25.29 -5.65
N CYS A 779 31.90 -24.16 -5.62
CA CYS A 779 31.29 -22.84 -5.55
C CYS A 779 30.35 -22.55 -6.73
N TRP A 780 30.54 -23.21 -7.89
CA TRP A 780 29.61 -23.08 -9.03
C TRP A 780 28.72 -24.30 -9.24
N TRP A 781 29.12 -25.50 -8.81
CA TRP A 781 28.25 -26.68 -8.91
C TRP A 781 26.98 -26.53 -8.07
N ILE A 782 27.07 -25.83 -6.94
CA ILE A 782 25.91 -25.55 -6.07
C ILE A 782 24.83 -24.69 -6.77
N ASN A 783 25.19 -23.90 -7.78
CA ASN A 783 24.25 -23.04 -8.50
C ASN A 783 23.26 -23.85 -9.34
N LEU A 784 23.70 -24.96 -9.94
CA LEU A 784 22.90 -25.76 -10.88
C LEU A 784 21.57 -26.27 -10.30
N PRO A 785 21.53 -26.98 -9.16
CA PRO A 785 20.27 -27.49 -8.62
C PRO A 785 19.30 -26.37 -8.25
N VAL A 786 19.80 -25.27 -7.66
CA VAL A 786 18.97 -24.13 -7.27
C VAL A 786 18.42 -23.42 -8.52
N CYS A 787 19.25 -23.23 -9.56
CA CYS A 787 18.82 -22.68 -10.84
C CYS A 787 17.79 -23.58 -11.52
N GLY A 788 17.97 -24.90 -11.47
CA GLY A 788 17.05 -25.86 -12.06
C GLY A 788 15.66 -25.80 -11.42
N ILE A 789 15.60 -25.75 -10.09
CA ILE A 789 14.34 -25.58 -9.34
C ILE A 789 13.73 -24.21 -9.66
N GLY A 790 14.51 -23.13 -9.58
CA GLY A 790 14.04 -21.78 -9.91
C GLY A 790 13.48 -21.69 -11.34
N PHE A 791 14.18 -22.27 -12.32
CA PHE A 791 13.74 -22.33 -13.72
C PHE A 791 12.41 -23.08 -13.86
N ALA A 792 12.27 -24.25 -13.24
CA ALA A 792 11.03 -25.03 -13.29
C ALA A 792 9.85 -24.25 -12.69
N LEU A 793 10.07 -23.59 -11.54
CA LEU A 793 9.03 -22.77 -10.90
C LEU A 793 8.65 -21.55 -11.74
N LEU A 794 9.62 -20.85 -12.34
CA LEU A 794 9.36 -19.74 -13.25
C LEU A 794 8.61 -20.21 -14.50
N LEU A 795 8.98 -21.36 -15.06
CA LEU A 795 8.36 -21.91 -16.25
C LEU A 795 6.88 -22.24 -16.00
N ILE A 796 6.58 -22.88 -14.87
CA ILE A 796 5.24 -23.36 -14.52
C ILE A 796 4.35 -22.22 -13.98
N PHE A 797 4.84 -21.43 -13.02
CA PHE A 797 3.98 -20.56 -12.22
C PHE A 797 4.01 -19.08 -12.63
N LEU A 798 5.11 -18.58 -13.21
CA LEU A 798 5.21 -17.16 -13.58
C LEU A 798 4.20 -16.83 -14.68
N ASP A 799 3.29 -15.92 -14.35
CA ASP A 799 2.20 -15.47 -15.21
C ASP A 799 2.21 -13.95 -15.27
N VAL A 800 2.79 -13.43 -16.32
CA VAL A 800 2.96 -12.00 -16.56
C VAL A 800 2.67 -11.78 -18.03
N HIS A 801 2.17 -10.58 -18.36
CA HIS A 801 1.77 -10.25 -19.73
C HIS A 801 2.85 -10.67 -20.73
N ASN A 802 2.43 -11.39 -21.77
CA ASN A 802 3.32 -11.82 -22.83
C ASN A 802 2.92 -11.11 -24.13
N PRO A 803 3.74 -10.17 -24.62
CA PRO A 803 3.42 -9.39 -25.80
C PRO A 803 3.43 -10.19 -27.10
N ARG A 804 3.89 -11.45 -27.08
CA ARG A 804 4.02 -12.36 -28.24
C ARG A 804 4.62 -11.67 -29.46
N THR A 805 5.61 -10.81 -29.24
CA THR A 805 6.25 -10.04 -30.29
C THR A 805 7.07 -10.95 -31.21
N ASN A 806 6.86 -10.82 -32.52
CA ASN A 806 7.64 -11.56 -33.52
C ASN A 806 9.13 -11.21 -33.41
N PHE A 807 9.99 -12.22 -33.47
CA PHE A 807 11.44 -12.06 -33.29
C PHE A 807 12.07 -11.01 -34.22
N ARG A 808 11.66 -10.99 -35.49
CA ARG A 808 12.17 -10.03 -36.50
C ARG A 808 11.79 -8.58 -36.18
N ASP A 809 10.57 -8.36 -35.70
CA ASP A 809 10.09 -7.02 -35.36
C ASP A 809 10.72 -6.52 -34.07
N GLY A 810 10.91 -7.41 -33.09
CA GLY A 810 11.65 -7.10 -31.87
C GLY A 810 13.10 -6.71 -32.14
N LEU A 811 13.79 -7.40 -33.06
CA LEU A 811 15.18 -7.11 -33.40
C LEU A 811 15.37 -5.71 -34.04
N LYS A 812 14.36 -5.23 -34.76
CA LYS A 812 14.34 -3.88 -35.35
C LYS A 812 14.07 -2.78 -34.32
N ALA A 813 13.38 -3.10 -33.23
CA ALA A 813 13.01 -2.15 -32.20
C ALA A 813 14.12 -1.90 -31.17
N ILE A 814 15.19 -2.71 -31.18
CA ILE A 814 16.37 -2.47 -30.34
C ILE A 814 17.08 -1.21 -30.85
N ASP A 815 17.30 -0.24 -29.96
CA ASP A 815 18.26 0.84 -30.22
C ASP A 815 19.69 0.27 -30.16
N TRP A 816 20.15 -0.24 -31.30
CA TRP A 816 21.50 -0.80 -31.46
C TRP A 816 22.58 0.26 -31.23
N ALA A 817 22.34 1.50 -31.65
CA ALA A 817 23.32 2.57 -31.50
C ALA A 817 23.50 2.94 -30.02
N GLY A 818 22.40 3.14 -29.28
CA GLY A 818 22.42 3.38 -27.84
C GLY A 818 22.97 2.19 -27.07
N SER A 819 22.49 0.98 -27.36
CA SER A 819 22.93 -0.26 -26.68
C SER A 819 24.43 -0.53 -26.84
N ILE A 820 24.97 -0.36 -28.07
CA ILE A 820 26.41 -0.55 -28.32
C ILE A 820 27.21 0.58 -27.66
N SER A 821 26.71 1.82 -27.70
CA SER A 821 27.42 2.97 -27.12
C SER A 821 27.53 2.89 -25.60
N ILE A 822 26.44 2.52 -24.90
CA ILE A 822 26.47 2.38 -23.43
C ILE A 822 27.32 1.17 -22.99
N LEU A 823 27.25 0.08 -23.75
CA LEU A 823 28.09 -1.09 -23.54
C LEU A 823 29.58 -0.74 -23.71
N ALA A 824 29.92 -0.05 -24.80
CA ALA A 824 31.27 0.40 -25.08
C ALA A 824 31.77 1.38 -24.03
N PHE A 825 30.97 2.38 -23.64
CA PHE A 825 31.31 3.30 -22.54
C PHE A 825 31.66 2.54 -21.26
N THR A 826 30.77 1.63 -20.84
CA THR A 826 30.91 0.92 -19.57
C THR A 826 32.15 0.03 -19.58
N LEU A 827 32.37 -0.73 -20.66
CA LEU A 827 33.54 -1.60 -20.79
C LEU A 827 34.85 -0.81 -20.90
N LEU A 828 34.92 0.19 -21.78
CA LEU A 828 36.13 0.96 -22.02
C LEU A 828 36.53 1.77 -20.79
N LEU A 829 35.57 2.40 -20.11
CA LEU A 829 35.84 3.15 -18.89
C LEU A 829 36.32 2.22 -17.77
N LEU A 830 35.58 1.14 -17.47
CA LEU A 830 35.93 0.26 -16.36
C LEU A 830 37.23 -0.51 -16.62
N MET A 831 37.46 -1.01 -17.85
CA MET A 831 38.73 -1.65 -18.20
C MET A 831 39.90 -0.66 -18.23
N GLY A 832 39.66 0.60 -18.65
CA GLY A 832 40.69 1.65 -18.59
C GLY A 832 41.12 1.93 -17.16
N LEU A 833 40.16 2.04 -16.24
CA LEU A 833 40.43 2.24 -14.81
C LEU A 833 41.11 1.02 -14.17
N ASP A 834 40.72 -0.20 -14.56
CA ASP A 834 41.28 -1.44 -14.02
C ASP A 834 42.72 -1.70 -14.50
N PHE A 835 42.99 -1.41 -15.78
CA PHE A 835 44.34 -1.55 -16.33
C PHE A 835 45.32 -0.47 -15.85
N GLY A 836 44.81 0.71 -15.48
CA GLY A 836 45.60 1.84 -15.02
C GLY A 836 46.30 1.55 -13.69
N GLY A 837 47.63 1.56 -13.69
CA GLY A 837 48.43 1.32 -12.49
C GLY A 837 48.67 -0.16 -12.16
N ASP A 838 47.96 -1.11 -12.79
CA ASP A 838 48.17 -2.55 -12.61
C ASP A 838 48.89 -3.19 -13.81
N ALA A 839 48.19 -3.26 -14.95
CA ALA A 839 48.70 -3.87 -16.18
C ALA A 839 49.56 -2.90 -17.00
N PHE A 840 49.19 -1.61 -16.99
CA PHE A 840 49.89 -0.55 -17.71
C PHE A 840 50.01 0.71 -16.84
N PRO A 841 51.07 1.53 -17.00
CA PRO A 841 51.15 2.82 -16.33
C PRO A 841 49.96 3.72 -16.70
N TRP A 842 49.55 4.62 -15.80
CA TRP A 842 48.49 5.61 -16.06
C TRP A 842 48.74 6.49 -17.28
N SER A 843 50.02 6.76 -17.60
CA SER A 843 50.45 7.50 -18.79
C SER A 843 50.45 6.67 -20.08
N SER A 844 50.14 5.37 -20.01
CA SER A 844 50.11 4.49 -21.18
C SER A 844 49.06 4.96 -22.19
N PRO A 845 49.40 5.04 -23.49
CA PRO A 845 48.43 5.35 -24.54
C PRO A 845 47.21 4.42 -24.49
N LYS A 846 47.39 3.15 -24.10
CA LYS A 846 46.27 2.19 -24.00
C LYS A 846 45.25 2.62 -22.95
N VAL A 847 45.69 3.00 -21.75
CA VAL A 847 44.81 3.40 -20.63
C VAL A 847 44.09 4.70 -20.97
N ILE A 848 44.83 5.70 -21.47
CA ILE A 848 44.26 7.00 -21.87
C ILE A 848 43.24 6.82 -22.99
N CYS A 849 43.57 6.04 -24.03
CA CYS A 849 42.63 5.78 -25.13
C CYS A 849 41.36 5.08 -24.63
N LEU A 850 41.46 4.07 -23.76
CA LEU A 850 40.27 3.40 -23.21
C LEU A 850 39.35 4.39 -22.48
N ILE A 851 39.89 5.26 -21.62
CA ILE A 851 39.10 6.25 -20.89
C ILE A 851 38.51 7.30 -21.83
N VAL A 852 39.33 7.88 -22.72
CA VAL A 852 38.88 8.93 -23.65
C VAL A 852 37.84 8.41 -24.63
N PHE A 853 38.07 7.27 -25.28
CA PHE A 853 37.08 6.66 -26.16
C PHE A 853 35.84 6.22 -25.40
N GLY A 854 35.97 5.78 -24.15
CA GLY A 854 34.83 5.55 -23.26
C GLY A 854 33.97 6.81 -23.11
N LEU A 855 34.57 7.95 -22.77
CA LEU A 855 33.86 9.24 -22.66
C LEU A 855 33.24 9.69 -23.99
N VAL A 856 33.91 9.43 -25.11
CA VAL A 856 33.33 9.66 -26.45
C VAL A 856 32.10 8.77 -26.67
N CYS A 857 32.15 7.48 -26.31
CA CYS A 857 30.99 6.59 -26.37
C CYS A 857 29.85 7.05 -25.46
N LEU A 858 30.13 7.66 -24.30
CA LEU A 858 29.10 8.27 -23.46
C LEU A 858 28.44 9.46 -24.17
N ALA A 859 29.22 10.33 -24.82
CA ALA A 859 28.67 11.44 -25.59
C ALA A 859 27.82 10.94 -26.77
N LEU A 860 28.28 9.89 -27.47
CA LEU A 860 27.52 9.22 -28.53
C LEU A 860 26.23 8.58 -28.01
N PHE A 861 26.27 7.96 -26.82
CA PHE A 861 25.08 7.42 -26.16
C PHE A 861 24.07 8.52 -25.85
N ILE A 862 24.49 9.61 -25.21
CA ILE A 862 23.62 10.75 -24.90
C ILE A 862 23.03 11.35 -26.18
N PHE A 863 23.83 11.47 -27.24
CA PHE A 863 23.34 11.93 -28.54
C PHE A 863 22.33 10.95 -29.14
N SER A 864 22.60 9.63 -29.10
CA SER A 864 21.67 8.60 -29.60
C SER A 864 20.34 8.64 -28.86
N GLU A 865 20.37 8.64 -27.52
CA GLU A 865 19.17 8.73 -26.67
C GLU A 865 18.37 10.01 -26.89
N HIS A 866 19.06 11.13 -27.10
CA HIS A 866 18.38 12.41 -27.29
C HIS A 866 17.81 12.59 -28.70
N ARG A 867 18.48 12.10 -29.75
CA ARG A 867 18.17 12.44 -31.15
C ARG A 867 17.79 11.26 -32.05
N LEU A 868 18.30 10.05 -31.80
CA LEU A 868 18.18 8.91 -32.72
C LEU A 868 17.24 7.82 -32.21
N ALA A 869 17.13 7.64 -30.90
CA ALA A 869 16.37 6.57 -30.29
C ALA A 869 14.86 6.83 -30.39
N GLU A 870 14.16 5.96 -31.12
CA GLU A 870 12.69 5.87 -31.05
C GLU A 870 12.23 5.32 -29.70
N TYR A 871 13.04 4.44 -29.09
CA TYR A 871 12.77 3.80 -27.79
C TYR A 871 13.99 3.90 -26.85
N PRO A 872 14.17 5.03 -26.12
CA PRO A 872 15.37 5.32 -25.33
C PRO A 872 15.64 4.27 -24.23
N LEU A 873 16.91 3.86 -24.04
CA LEU A 873 17.37 2.97 -22.96
C LEU A 873 17.30 3.66 -21.59
N ILE A 874 17.67 4.93 -21.52
CA ILE A 874 17.70 5.72 -20.29
C ILE A 874 17.06 7.08 -20.59
N PRO A 875 15.78 7.28 -20.25
CA PRO A 875 15.08 8.50 -20.56
C PRO A 875 15.73 9.67 -19.82
N LEU A 876 16.35 10.58 -20.58
CA LEU A 876 17.11 11.70 -20.04
C LEU A 876 16.27 12.64 -19.17
N GLY A 877 14.93 12.62 -19.35
CA GLY A 877 13.98 13.31 -18.48
C GLY A 877 14.07 12.93 -17.00
N LEU A 878 14.55 11.72 -16.68
CA LEU A 878 14.79 11.29 -15.29
C LEU A 878 15.78 12.18 -14.55
N PHE A 879 16.75 12.78 -15.26
CA PHE A 879 17.80 13.61 -14.66
C PHE A 879 17.38 15.08 -14.44
N VAL A 880 16.20 15.49 -14.91
CA VAL A 880 15.71 16.87 -14.75
C VAL A 880 15.26 17.13 -13.31
N GLU A 881 14.61 16.15 -12.67
CA GLU A 881 14.12 16.30 -11.31
C GLU A 881 15.25 16.15 -10.29
N ARG A 882 15.44 17.17 -9.45
CA ARG A 882 16.52 17.20 -8.43
C ARG A 882 16.46 16.02 -7.47
N SER A 883 15.26 15.54 -7.13
CA SER A 883 15.08 14.40 -6.24
C SER A 883 15.59 13.09 -6.88
N ASN A 884 15.42 12.93 -8.19
CA ASN A 884 15.91 11.75 -8.93
C ASN A 884 17.43 11.76 -8.96
N LEU A 885 18.05 12.91 -9.24
CA LEU A 885 19.51 13.09 -9.14
C LEU A 885 20.03 12.77 -7.73
N GLY A 886 19.32 13.22 -6.69
CA GLY A 886 19.64 12.88 -5.29
C GLY A 886 19.62 11.37 -5.05
N SER A 887 18.57 10.67 -5.48
CA SER A 887 18.44 9.22 -5.31
C SER A 887 19.49 8.42 -6.08
N LEU A 888 19.80 8.83 -7.32
CA LEU A 888 20.85 8.19 -8.13
C LEU A 888 22.25 8.46 -7.54
N GLY A 889 22.50 9.67 -7.04
CA GLY A 889 23.74 10.02 -6.34
C GLY A 889 23.94 9.21 -5.05
N VAL A 890 22.89 9.09 -4.23
CA VAL A 890 22.90 8.22 -3.04
C VAL A 890 23.23 6.79 -3.43
N SER A 891 22.56 6.24 -4.45
CA SER A 891 22.82 4.88 -4.94
C SER A 891 24.27 4.66 -5.37
N PHE A 892 24.84 5.62 -6.08
CA PHE A 892 26.22 5.54 -6.57
C PHE A 892 27.24 5.54 -5.42
N PHE A 893 27.16 6.53 -4.52
CA PHE A 893 28.13 6.66 -3.43
C PHE A 893 27.95 5.61 -2.33
N HIS A 894 26.70 5.21 -2.05
CA HIS A 894 26.40 4.06 -1.19
C HIS A 894 26.99 2.78 -1.75
N GLY A 895 26.75 2.47 -3.03
CA GLY A 895 27.27 1.28 -3.68
C GLY A 895 28.80 1.19 -3.62
N ILE A 896 29.49 2.30 -3.90
CA ILE A 896 30.96 2.37 -3.79
C ILE A 896 31.42 2.06 -2.36
N THR A 897 30.77 2.66 -1.37
CA THR A 897 31.21 2.57 0.04
C THR A 897 30.90 1.20 0.65
N PHE A 898 29.74 0.62 0.32
CA PHE A 898 29.30 -0.68 0.83
C PHE A 898 30.17 -1.82 0.30
N MET A 899 30.39 -1.87 -1.01
CA MET A 899 31.17 -2.94 -1.65
C MET A 899 32.61 -2.97 -1.13
N ALA A 900 33.18 -1.83 -0.78
CA ALA A 900 34.50 -1.76 -0.18
C ALA A 900 34.60 -2.55 1.14
N GLY A 901 33.60 -2.40 2.02
CA GLY A 901 33.52 -3.13 3.28
C GLY A 901 33.48 -4.64 3.06
N GLU A 902 32.61 -5.08 2.15
CA GLU A 902 32.41 -6.50 1.83
C GLU A 902 33.65 -7.15 1.20
N TYR A 903 34.30 -6.46 0.25
CA TYR A 903 35.38 -7.02 -0.54
C TYR A 903 36.75 -6.97 0.18
N TYR A 904 37.05 -5.90 0.92
CA TYR A 904 38.41 -5.69 1.47
C TYR A 904 38.57 -6.04 2.97
N LEU A 905 37.49 -6.13 3.75
CA LEU A 905 37.63 -6.64 5.13
C LEU A 905 38.14 -8.09 5.19
N PRO A 906 37.73 -9.02 4.29
CA PRO A 906 38.33 -10.35 4.25
C PRO A 906 39.83 -10.31 4.00
N LEU A 907 40.29 -9.39 3.14
CA LEU A 907 41.71 -9.19 2.88
C LEU A 907 42.45 -8.79 4.15
N TYR A 908 41.87 -7.92 4.98
CA TYR A 908 42.43 -7.55 6.29
C TYR A 908 42.52 -8.76 7.23
N PHE A 909 41.44 -9.54 7.35
CA PHE A 909 41.43 -10.70 8.24
C PHE A 909 42.42 -11.78 7.83
N GLN A 910 42.62 -12.01 6.53
CA GLN A 910 43.56 -13.00 6.02
C GLN A 910 45.00 -12.49 6.06
N ALA A 911 45.27 -11.28 5.56
CA ALA A 911 46.64 -10.77 5.46
C ALA A 911 47.21 -10.29 6.81
N VAL A 912 46.41 -9.56 7.60
CA VAL A 912 46.89 -8.95 8.85
C VAL A 912 46.64 -9.86 10.04
N ARG A 913 45.45 -10.46 10.14
CA ARG A 913 45.09 -11.33 11.28
C ARG A 913 45.43 -12.81 11.06
N SER A 914 45.94 -13.18 9.88
CA SER A 914 46.27 -14.56 9.51
C SER A 914 45.08 -15.52 9.74
N ALA A 915 43.86 -15.04 9.56
CA ALA A 915 42.66 -15.86 9.66
C ALA A 915 42.54 -16.77 8.43
N SER A 916 42.03 -17.99 8.61
CA SER A 916 41.65 -18.84 7.48
C SER A 916 40.50 -18.22 6.68
N ALA A 917 40.30 -18.68 5.44
CA ALA A 917 39.17 -18.24 4.60
C ALA A 917 37.82 -18.39 5.32
N LEU A 918 37.59 -19.53 5.99
CA LEU A 918 36.40 -19.78 6.80
C LEU A 918 36.24 -18.76 7.95
N ARG A 919 37.31 -18.53 8.72
CA ARG A 919 37.26 -17.60 9.87
C ARG A 919 37.09 -16.16 9.40
N SER A 920 37.71 -15.80 8.28
CA SER A 920 37.55 -14.50 7.63
C SER A 920 36.10 -14.27 7.19
N GLY A 921 35.46 -15.28 6.59
CA GLY A 921 34.04 -15.23 6.22
C GLY A 921 33.13 -15.06 7.44
N ALA A 922 33.37 -15.83 8.51
CA ALA A 922 32.60 -15.71 9.75
C ALA A 922 32.74 -14.33 10.42
N LEU A 923 33.91 -13.71 10.34
CA LEU A 923 34.16 -12.36 10.88
C LEU A 923 33.51 -11.23 10.06
N LEU A 924 33.00 -11.52 8.86
CA LEU A 924 32.24 -10.59 8.03
C LEU A 924 30.73 -10.61 8.31
N ALA A 925 30.25 -11.66 8.99
CA ALA A 925 28.82 -11.85 9.26
C ALA A 925 28.15 -10.65 9.94
N PRO A 926 28.77 -9.92 10.90
CA PRO A 926 28.15 -8.75 11.52
C PRO A 926 27.73 -7.68 10.51
N LEU A 927 28.60 -7.32 9.56
CA LEU A 927 28.27 -6.34 8.52
C LEU A 927 27.07 -6.79 7.68
N MET A 928 27.07 -8.05 7.25
CA MET A 928 26.04 -8.62 6.37
C MET A 928 24.69 -8.75 7.07
N VAL A 929 24.67 -9.32 8.28
CA VAL A 929 23.45 -9.53 9.07
C VAL A 929 22.82 -8.20 9.44
N THR A 930 23.60 -7.21 9.87
CA THR A 930 23.05 -5.91 10.24
C THR A 930 22.53 -5.13 9.04
N THR A 931 23.25 -5.17 7.91
CA THR A 931 22.77 -4.60 6.64
C THR A 931 21.40 -5.15 6.27
N ALA A 932 21.25 -6.46 6.33
CA ALA A 932 20.01 -7.12 6.01
C ALA A 932 18.84 -6.81 6.96
N LEU A 933 19.07 -6.88 8.27
CA LEU A 933 18.03 -6.60 9.27
C LEU A 933 17.54 -5.16 9.14
N CYS A 934 18.46 -4.21 8.93
CA CYS A 934 18.12 -2.81 8.68
C CYS A 934 17.44 -2.60 7.31
N GLY A 935 17.82 -3.36 6.28
CA GLY A 935 17.15 -3.36 4.97
C GLY A 935 15.69 -3.83 5.07
N ALA A 936 15.45 -4.97 5.72
CA ALA A 936 14.10 -5.48 5.96
C ALA A 936 13.27 -4.51 6.82
N PHE A 937 13.87 -3.96 7.89
CA PHE A 937 13.26 -2.92 8.71
C PHE A 937 12.88 -1.69 7.89
N SER A 938 13.74 -1.22 6.99
CA SER A 938 13.48 -0.06 6.13
C SER A 938 12.23 -0.29 5.25
N GLY A 939 12.06 -1.49 4.70
CA GLY A 939 10.90 -1.87 3.90
C GLY A 939 9.59 -1.87 4.70
N VAL A 940 9.62 -2.44 5.91
CA VAL A 940 8.47 -2.45 6.84
C VAL A 940 8.14 -1.04 7.31
N PHE A 941 9.15 -0.23 7.65
CA PHE A 941 8.96 1.15 8.10
C PHE A 941 8.31 2.00 7.01
N ILE A 942 8.77 1.91 5.76
CA ILE A 942 8.17 2.63 4.64
C ILE A 942 6.75 2.13 4.39
N HIS A 943 6.53 0.82 4.47
CA HIS A 943 5.19 0.24 4.33
C HIS A 943 4.22 0.79 5.37
N GLN A 944 4.62 0.91 6.64
CA GLN A 944 3.74 1.40 7.70
C GLN A 944 3.58 2.92 7.68
N THR A 945 4.64 3.67 7.44
CA THR A 945 4.66 5.14 7.64
C THR A 945 4.56 5.96 6.36
N GLY A 946 4.89 5.36 5.21
CA GLY A 946 5.04 6.06 3.92
C GLY A 946 6.26 6.98 3.83
N LYS A 947 7.16 7.00 4.84
CA LYS A 947 8.29 7.92 4.94
C LYS A 947 9.61 7.23 4.61
N TYR A 948 10.21 7.55 3.46
CA TYR A 948 11.54 7.03 3.06
C TYR A 948 12.70 7.99 3.38
N ARG A 949 12.46 9.31 3.34
CA ARG A 949 13.51 10.33 3.44
C ARG A 949 14.32 10.27 4.74
N ILE A 950 13.66 10.05 5.87
CA ILE A 950 14.32 9.98 7.17
C ILE A 950 15.31 8.81 7.26
N LEU A 951 14.95 7.67 6.65
CA LEU A 951 15.82 6.49 6.60
C LEU A 951 17.06 6.77 5.74
N ILE A 952 16.90 7.49 4.63
CA ILE A 952 18.03 7.86 3.77
C ILE A 952 19.02 8.75 4.53
N TRP A 953 18.55 9.76 5.26
CA TRP A 953 19.43 10.65 6.03
C TRP A 953 20.17 9.93 7.15
N VAL A 954 19.46 9.13 7.94
CA VAL A 954 20.07 8.34 9.01
C VAL A 954 21.06 7.32 8.43
N GLY A 955 20.68 6.63 7.36
CA GLY A 955 21.53 5.67 6.66
C GLY A 955 22.83 6.28 6.14
N ALA A 956 22.75 7.44 5.48
CA ALA A 956 23.93 8.12 4.94
C ALA A 956 24.93 8.55 6.01
N ILE A 957 24.44 9.06 7.15
CA ILE A 957 25.27 9.46 8.28
C ILE A 957 25.94 8.21 8.91
N MET A 958 25.15 7.18 9.19
CA MET A 958 25.66 5.95 9.81
C MET A 958 26.67 5.22 8.92
N LEU A 959 26.46 5.19 7.60
CA LEU A 959 27.40 4.60 6.65
C LEU A 959 28.74 5.34 6.66
N THR A 960 28.70 6.68 6.64
CA THR A 960 29.89 7.54 6.66
C THR A 960 30.69 7.33 7.94
N ILE A 961 30.01 7.30 9.09
CA ILE A 961 30.64 7.04 10.39
C ILE A 961 31.25 5.64 10.42
N GLY A 962 30.49 4.62 10.01
CA GLY A 962 30.94 3.23 9.99
C GLY A 962 32.19 3.01 9.14
N THR A 963 32.21 3.53 7.92
CA THR A 963 33.40 3.47 7.05
C THR A 963 34.54 4.33 7.57
N GLY A 964 34.26 5.49 8.16
CA GLY A 964 35.27 6.32 8.82
C GLY A 964 35.96 5.61 9.99
N LEU A 965 35.24 4.74 10.71
CA LEU A 965 35.81 3.93 11.80
C LEU A 965 36.83 2.90 11.30
N TYR A 966 36.69 2.39 10.07
CA TYR A 966 37.67 1.45 9.49
C TYR A 966 39.07 2.06 9.30
N ILE A 967 39.18 3.39 9.23
CA ILE A 967 40.47 4.10 9.17
C ILE A 967 41.32 3.83 10.42
N PHE A 968 40.68 3.56 11.56
CA PHE A 968 41.35 3.30 12.84
C PHE A 968 41.73 1.83 13.05
N ILE A 969 41.43 0.94 12.10
CA ILE A 969 41.82 -0.46 12.22
C ILE A 969 43.34 -0.57 12.17
N THR A 970 43.89 -1.26 13.16
CA THR A 970 45.32 -1.58 13.32
C THR A 970 45.51 -3.07 13.59
N PRO A 971 46.72 -3.65 13.42
CA PRO A 971 46.96 -5.07 13.69
C PRO A 971 46.56 -5.52 15.11
N THR A 972 46.60 -4.59 16.07
CA THR A 972 46.31 -4.83 17.50
C THR A 972 44.84 -4.55 17.88
N THR A 973 44.02 -4.04 16.95
CA THR A 973 42.61 -3.74 17.21
C THR A 973 41.86 -5.02 17.63
N SER A 974 41.05 -4.93 18.68
CA SER A 974 40.28 -6.06 19.19
C SER A 974 39.19 -6.47 18.20
N ILE A 975 38.84 -7.76 18.16
CA ILE A 975 37.77 -8.27 17.29
C ILE A 975 36.44 -7.60 17.65
N ALA A 976 36.18 -7.35 18.94
CA ALA A 976 34.97 -6.68 19.40
C ALA A 976 34.83 -5.25 18.83
N ALA A 977 35.93 -4.49 18.77
CA ALA A 977 35.90 -3.16 18.17
C ALA A 977 35.59 -3.23 16.65
N ILE A 978 36.21 -4.17 15.93
CA ILE A 978 35.96 -4.36 14.51
C ILE A 978 34.49 -4.77 14.26
N ILE A 979 33.92 -5.63 15.10
CA ILE A 979 32.50 -5.98 15.05
C ILE A 979 31.65 -4.73 15.26
N GLY A 980 31.95 -3.90 16.27
CA GLY A 980 31.24 -2.64 16.52
C GLY A 980 31.26 -1.70 15.31
N PHE A 981 32.40 -1.58 14.62
CA PHE A 981 32.52 -0.77 13.40
C PHE A 981 31.66 -1.33 12.27
N GLN A 982 31.66 -2.65 12.08
CA GLN A 982 30.81 -3.34 11.10
C GLN A 982 29.32 -3.16 11.37
N LEU A 983 28.88 -3.17 12.64
CA LEU A 983 27.48 -2.95 12.98
C LEU A 983 27.01 -1.55 12.55
N ILE A 984 27.83 -0.51 12.82
CA ILE A 984 27.50 0.87 12.44
C ILE A 984 27.44 1.02 10.91
N ALA A 985 28.45 0.50 10.20
CA ALA A 985 28.47 0.49 8.74
C ALA A 985 27.29 -0.30 8.14
N GLY A 986 26.94 -1.42 8.76
CA GLY A 986 25.81 -2.27 8.37
C GLY A 986 24.47 -1.58 8.54
N ILE A 987 24.24 -0.87 9.67
CA ILE A 987 23.02 -0.07 9.87
C ILE A 987 22.89 0.97 8.75
N GLY A 988 23.98 1.70 8.49
CA GLY A 988 24.02 2.72 7.45
C GLY A 988 23.68 2.16 6.07
N SER A 989 24.35 1.07 5.69
CA SER A 989 24.14 0.42 4.40
C SER A 989 22.73 -0.14 4.24
N GLY A 990 22.23 -0.85 5.25
CA GLY A 990 20.90 -1.47 5.22
C GLY A 990 19.77 -0.47 5.00
N LEU A 991 19.86 0.70 5.64
CA LEU A 991 18.88 1.78 5.47
C LEU A 991 18.94 2.48 4.10
N LEU A 992 19.93 2.19 3.26
CA LEU A 992 20.13 2.85 1.96
C LEU A 992 19.85 1.96 0.75
N PHE A 993 19.62 0.65 0.91
CA PHE A 993 19.39 -0.24 -0.23
C PHE A 993 18.09 0.05 -0.99
N GLN A 994 16.96 0.08 -0.28
CA GLN A 994 15.63 0.22 -0.89
C GLN A 994 15.08 1.65 -0.89
N PRO A 995 15.27 2.47 0.16
CA PRO A 995 14.65 3.79 0.22
C PRO A 995 14.99 4.74 -0.95
N PRO A 996 16.23 4.79 -1.49
CA PRO A 996 16.54 5.62 -2.66
C PRO A 996 15.84 5.14 -3.95
N LEU A 997 15.70 3.83 -4.15
CA LEU A 997 14.95 3.29 -5.30
C LEU A 997 13.48 3.66 -5.22
N ILE A 998 12.86 3.51 -4.05
CA ILE A 998 11.47 3.92 -3.81
C ILE A 998 11.31 5.43 -4.02
N SER A 999 12.27 6.22 -3.58
CA SER A 999 12.28 7.66 -3.83
C SER A 999 12.34 7.96 -5.33
N LEU A 1000 13.19 7.28 -6.10
CA LEU A 1000 13.26 7.49 -7.56
C LEU A 1000 11.93 7.15 -8.22
N GLN A 1001 11.38 5.98 -7.94
CA GLN A 1001 10.11 5.50 -8.51
C GLN A 1001 8.93 6.43 -8.16
N ALA A 1002 8.94 7.05 -6.97
CA ALA A 1002 7.88 7.97 -6.57
C ALA A 1002 7.82 9.26 -7.41
N PHE A 1003 8.92 9.68 -8.03
CA PHE A 1003 8.99 10.92 -8.83
C PHE A 1003 8.93 10.69 -10.33
N VAL A 1004 8.73 9.45 -10.78
CA VAL A 1004 8.39 9.12 -12.17
C VAL A 1004 6.92 9.45 -12.42
N LYS A 1005 6.59 10.02 -13.59
CA LYS A 1005 5.23 10.47 -13.94
C LYS A 1005 4.33 9.30 -14.34
N ASP A 1006 4.85 8.39 -15.17
CA ASP A 1006 4.10 7.28 -15.74
C ASP A 1006 4.54 5.92 -15.19
N GLN A 1007 3.58 5.00 -14.98
CA GLN A 1007 3.89 3.65 -14.47
C GLN A 1007 4.81 2.87 -15.42
N ASN A 1008 4.68 3.08 -16.73
CA ASN A 1008 5.50 2.38 -17.73
C ASN A 1008 6.99 2.75 -17.64
N ASP A 1009 7.30 3.95 -17.15
CA ASP A 1009 8.68 4.43 -16.99
C ASP A 1009 9.33 3.91 -15.71
N VAL A 1010 8.57 3.30 -14.81
CA VAL A 1010 9.06 2.73 -13.54
C VAL A 1010 10.07 1.61 -13.81
N ALA A 1011 9.84 0.78 -14.83
CA ALA A 1011 10.78 -0.28 -15.22
C ALA A 1011 12.12 0.33 -15.69
N THR A 1012 12.05 1.39 -16.50
CA THR A 1012 13.25 2.07 -17.03
C THR A 1012 13.98 2.87 -15.95
N ALA A 1013 13.27 3.50 -15.02
CA ALA A 1013 13.86 4.15 -13.85
C ALA A 1013 14.55 3.11 -12.92
N THR A 1014 13.93 1.95 -12.72
CA THR A 1014 14.51 0.84 -11.94
C THR A 1014 15.76 0.26 -12.61
N SER A 1015 15.76 0.16 -13.93
CA SER A 1015 16.92 -0.22 -14.73
C SER A 1015 18.05 0.80 -14.58
N THR A 1016 17.75 2.09 -14.72
CA THR A 1016 18.72 3.18 -14.55
C THR A 1016 19.36 3.16 -13.16
N PHE A 1017 18.55 3.02 -12.11
CA PHE A 1017 19.04 2.89 -10.74
C PHE A 1017 19.96 1.68 -10.56
N SER A 1018 19.57 0.53 -11.13
CA SER A 1018 20.35 -0.70 -11.06
C SER A 1018 21.66 -0.58 -11.82
N PHE A 1019 21.67 0.07 -12.99
CA PHE A 1019 22.87 0.33 -13.78
C PHE A 1019 23.86 1.23 -13.02
N ILE A 1020 23.40 2.34 -12.45
CA ILE A 1020 24.22 3.24 -11.63
C ILE A 1020 24.81 2.48 -10.43
N ARG A 1021 24.01 1.64 -9.78
CA ARG A 1021 24.49 0.80 -8.67
C ARG A 1021 25.55 -0.19 -9.14
N CYS A 1022 25.34 -0.93 -10.22
CA CYS A 1022 26.34 -1.89 -10.72
C CYS A 1022 27.66 -1.23 -11.13
N ILE A 1023 27.60 -0.04 -11.76
CA ILE A 1023 28.81 0.76 -12.02
C ILE A 1023 29.51 1.12 -10.71
N ALA A 1024 28.77 1.61 -9.71
CA ALA A 1024 29.34 1.94 -8.41
C ALA A 1024 30.06 0.75 -7.75
N LEU A 1025 29.46 -0.45 -7.81
CA LEU A 1025 30.09 -1.66 -7.28
C LEU A 1025 31.40 -1.99 -8.03
N ALA A 1026 31.43 -1.82 -9.36
CA ALA A 1026 32.65 -2.03 -10.15
C ALA A 1026 33.74 -1.01 -9.77
N PHE A 1027 33.36 0.28 -9.65
CA PHE A 1027 34.24 1.35 -9.22
C PHE A 1027 34.85 1.08 -7.84
N SER A 1028 34.08 0.54 -6.90
CA SER A 1028 34.59 0.17 -5.58
C SER A 1028 35.77 -0.81 -5.66
N VAL A 1029 35.60 -1.91 -6.40
CA VAL A 1029 36.61 -2.97 -6.49
C VAL A 1029 37.83 -2.48 -7.28
N ILE A 1030 37.62 -1.68 -8.32
CA ILE A 1030 38.73 -1.16 -9.13
C ILE A 1030 39.53 -0.11 -8.35
N LEU A 1031 38.86 0.94 -7.84
CA LEU A 1031 39.54 2.03 -7.13
C LEU A 1031 40.19 1.54 -5.82
N GLY A 1032 39.52 0.67 -5.08
CA GLY A 1032 40.09 0.08 -3.87
C GLY A 1032 41.37 -0.72 -4.17
N SER A 1033 41.35 -1.51 -5.25
CA SER A 1033 42.49 -2.32 -5.69
C SER A 1033 43.65 -1.42 -6.11
N VAL A 1034 43.39 -0.43 -6.97
CA VAL A 1034 44.39 0.55 -7.43
C VAL A 1034 45.04 1.29 -6.25
N VAL A 1035 44.25 1.81 -5.31
CA VAL A 1035 44.77 2.56 -4.15
C VAL A 1035 45.57 1.64 -3.23
N PHE A 1036 45.05 0.43 -2.97
CA PHE A 1036 45.73 -0.55 -2.14
C PHE A 1036 47.09 -0.96 -2.75
N GLN A 1037 47.12 -1.30 -4.04
CA GLN A 1037 48.34 -1.73 -4.74
C GLN A 1037 49.39 -0.62 -4.78
N ASN A 1038 49.01 0.61 -5.17
CA ASN A 1038 49.94 1.74 -5.19
C ASN A 1038 50.48 2.05 -3.79
N SER A 1039 49.67 1.88 -2.75
CA SER A 1039 50.12 2.07 -1.37
C SER A 1039 51.05 0.95 -0.91
N MET A 1040 50.80 -0.31 -1.30
CA MET A 1040 51.70 -1.43 -1.00
C MET A 1040 53.06 -1.27 -1.71
N GLU A 1041 53.07 -0.72 -2.93
CA GLU A 1041 54.30 -0.39 -3.64
C GLU A 1041 55.11 0.70 -2.92
N ALA A 1042 54.43 1.72 -2.37
CA ALA A 1042 55.09 2.76 -1.58
C ALA A 1042 55.74 2.21 -0.28
N GLU A 1043 55.13 1.17 0.32
CA GLU A 1043 55.65 0.49 1.51
C GLU A 1043 56.78 -0.51 1.21
N ALA A 1044 57.08 -0.81 -0.06
CA ALA A 1044 58.16 -1.73 -0.43
C ALA A 1044 59.51 -1.33 0.16
N SER A 1045 59.81 -0.03 0.21
CA SER A 1045 61.05 0.47 0.82
C SER A 1045 61.14 0.21 2.33
N GLN A 1046 60.01 0.20 3.05
CA GLN A 1046 59.96 -0.14 4.47
C GLN A 1046 60.08 -1.65 4.70
N LEU A 1047 59.44 -2.45 3.85
CA LEU A 1047 59.56 -3.91 3.87
C LEU A 1047 61.00 -4.37 3.61
N ALA A 1048 61.70 -3.72 2.67
CA ALA A 1048 63.12 -3.99 2.43
C ALA A 1048 63.99 -3.66 3.66
N LYS A 1049 63.70 -2.56 4.37
CA LYS A 1049 64.40 -2.19 5.61
C LYS A 1049 64.14 -3.17 6.76
N ALA A 1050 63.01 -3.87 6.75
CA ALA A 1050 62.67 -4.90 7.72
C ALA A 1050 63.37 -6.26 7.45
N GLY A 1051 64.20 -6.36 6.41
CA GLY A 1051 65.03 -7.54 6.15
C GLY A 1051 64.38 -8.63 5.29
N LEU A 1052 63.27 -8.33 4.60
CA LEU A 1052 62.65 -9.29 3.67
C LEU A 1052 63.57 -9.60 2.48
N SER A 1053 63.63 -10.87 2.08
CA SER A 1053 64.34 -11.30 0.87
C SER A 1053 63.72 -10.69 -0.39
N ALA A 1054 64.49 -10.58 -1.48
CA ALA A 1054 63.99 -9.99 -2.73
C ALA A 1054 62.74 -10.71 -3.29
N ASP A 1055 62.62 -12.02 -3.07
CA ASP A 1055 61.46 -12.80 -3.48
C ASP A 1055 60.22 -12.50 -2.61
N LEU A 1056 60.37 -12.46 -1.28
CA LEU A 1056 59.29 -12.08 -0.37
C LEU A 1056 58.87 -10.62 -0.56
N LEU A 1057 59.83 -9.74 -0.83
CA LEU A 1057 59.57 -8.33 -1.12
C LEU A 1057 58.68 -8.17 -2.35
N ASN A 1058 58.97 -8.89 -3.43
CA ASN A 1058 58.17 -8.87 -4.66
C ASN A 1058 56.79 -9.50 -4.47
N GLN A 1059 56.64 -10.47 -3.56
CA GLN A 1059 55.34 -11.07 -3.23
C GLN A 1059 54.45 -10.13 -2.41
N PHE A 1060 55.04 -9.30 -1.53
CA PHE A 1060 54.31 -8.36 -0.66
C PHE A 1060 54.27 -6.91 -1.17
N SER A 1061 54.86 -6.59 -2.33
CA SER A 1061 54.78 -5.26 -2.93
C SER A 1061 53.71 -5.17 -4.02
N GLY A 1062 53.19 -3.97 -4.22
CA GLY A 1062 52.33 -3.62 -5.35
C GLY A 1062 51.15 -4.58 -5.57
N LYS A 1063 51.00 -5.03 -6.82
CA LYS A 1063 49.91 -5.90 -7.27
C LYS A 1063 49.97 -7.35 -6.77
N ASN A 1064 51.14 -7.83 -6.36
CA ASN A 1064 51.31 -9.21 -5.92
C ASN A 1064 50.82 -9.42 -4.48
N ALA A 1065 50.80 -8.35 -3.67
CA ALA A 1065 50.48 -8.41 -2.25
C ALA A 1065 49.14 -9.11 -1.95
N ALA A 1066 48.08 -8.76 -2.68
CA ALA A 1066 46.75 -9.32 -2.45
C ALA A 1066 46.64 -10.81 -2.83
N ALA A 1067 47.48 -11.30 -3.74
CA ALA A 1067 47.49 -12.71 -4.16
C ALA A 1067 48.29 -13.62 -3.21
N HIS A 1068 49.17 -13.05 -2.38
CA HIS A 1068 50.09 -13.80 -1.51
C HIS A 1068 49.78 -13.67 -0.01
N VAL A 1069 48.53 -13.38 0.35
CA VAL A 1069 48.13 -13.18 1.76
C VAL A 1069 48.41 -14.38 2.66
N ASN A 1070 48.36 -15.60 2.13
CA ASN A 1070 48.65 -16.83 2.88
C ASN A 1070 50.14 -16.96 3.25
N VAL A 1071 51.04 -16.29 2.50
CA VAL A 1071 52.49 -16.29 2.78
C VAL A 1071 52.79 -15.48 4.04
N ALA A 1072 51.94 -14.51 4.41
CA ALA A 1072 52.14 -13.75 5.65
C ALA A 1072 52.06 -14.64 6.90
N ALA A 1073 51.33 -15.77 6.83
CA ALA A 1073 51.22 -16.73 7.92
C ALA A 1073 52.47 -17.61 8.08
N THR A 1074 53.30 -17.77 7.04
CA THR A 1074 54.48 -18.65 7.05
C THR A 1074 55.75 -17.95 7.55
N LEU A 1075 55.72 -16.62 7.71
CA LEU A 1075 56.83 -15.84 8.26
C LEU A 1075 57.07 -16.18 9.74
N THR A 1076 58.28 -16.65 10.05
CA THR A 1076 58.71 -17.03 11.41
C THR A 1076 59.37 -15.88 12.18
N ASP A 1077 59.95 -14.90 11.47
CA ASP A 1077 60.55 -13.71 12.08
C ASP A 1077 59.45 -12.72 12.55
N PRO A 1078 59.38 -12.42 13.86
CA PRO A 1078 58.38 -11.50 14.42
C PRO A 1078 58.44 -10.08 13.84
N ASP A 1079 59.64 -9.58 13.53
CA ASP A 1079 59.82 -8.21 13.05
C ASP A 1079 59.40 -8.08 11.58
N GLN A 1080 59.75 -9.07 10.75
CA GLN A 1080 59.27 -9.15 9.36
C GLN A 1080 57.75 -9.31 9.30
N LYS A 1081 57.19 -10.18 10.16
CA LYS A 1081 55.74 -10.39 10.24
C LYS A 1081 55.00 -9.11 10.63
N ARG A 1082 55.52 -8.38 11.63
CA ARG A 1082 54.94 -7.10 12.06
C ARG A 1082 55.05 -6.02 10.98
N ALA A 1083 56.17 -5.96 10.25
CA ALA A 1083 56.35 -5.04 9.14
C ALA A 1083 55.32 -5.28 8.03
N VAL A 1084 55.10 -6.54 7.64
CA VAL A 1084 54.08 -6.91 6.65
C VAL A 1084 52.67 -6.55 7.13
N GLN A 1085 52.32 -6.88 8.39
CA GLN A 1085 51.02 -6.51 8.97
C GLN A 1085 50.77 -5.00 8.97
N LEU A 1086 51.79 -4.19 9.28
CA LEU A 1086 51.70 -2.74 9.26
C LEU A 1086 51.56 -2.19 7.83
N ALA A 1087 52.33 -2.70 6.87
CA ALA A 1087 52.26 -2.28 5.47
C ALA A 1087 50.84 -2.50 4.88
N PHE A 1088 50.25 -3.67 5.13
CA PHE A 1088 48.87 -3.96 4.72
C PHE A 1088 47.87 -3.02 5.39
N THR A 1089 48.02 -2.76 6.69
CA THR A 1089 47.13 -1.88 7.44
C THR A 1089 47.20 -0.44 6.93
N VAL A 1090 48.40 0.10 6.71
CA VAL A 1090 48.59 1.47 6.19
C VAL A 1090 47.98 1.60 4.80
N SER A 1091 48.18 0.59 3.95
CA SER A 1091 47.63 0.57 2.59
C SER A 1091 46.11 0.51 2.58
N MET A 1092 45.50 -0.31 3.45
CA MET A 1092 44.05 -0.33 3.63
C MET A 1092 43.52 0.97 4.24
N ARG A 1093 44.25 1.61 5.15
CA ARG A 1093 43.84 2.89 5.74
C ARG A 1093 43.66 3.99 4.68
N ASN A 1094 44.60 4.10 3.74
CA ASN A 1094 44.51 5.07 2.65
C ASN A 1094 43.27 4.82 1.77
N MET A 1095 42.96 3.55 1.53
CA MET A 1095 41.75 3.12 0.85
C MET A 1095 40.47 3.46 1.65
N TRP A 1096 40.44 3.23 2.97
CA TRP A 1096 39.29 3.59 3.81
C TRP A 1096 39.03 5.09 3.89
N ILE A 1097 40.08 5.93 3.83
CA ILE A 1097 39.94 7.39 3.74
C ILE A 1097 39.17 7.77 2.48
N LEU A 1098 39.52 7.19 1.32
CA LEU A 1098 38.81 7.43 0.06
C LEU A 1098 37.33 7.05 0.17
N PHE A 1099 37.03 5.87 0.73
CA PHE A 1099 35.65 5.42 0.89
C PHE A 1099 34.86 6.23 1.93
N CYS A 1100 35.51 6.77 2.96
CA CYS A 1100 34.89 7.72 3.88
C CYS A 1100 34.48 9.02 3.18
N CYS A 1101 35.30 9.54 2.25
CA CYS A 1101 34.95 10.68 1.42
C CYS A 1101 33.73 10.39 0.52
N PHE A 1102 33.64 9.19 -0.07
CA PHE A 1102 32.43 8.78 -0.81
C PHE A 1102 31.21 8.64 0.12
N GLY A 1103 31.40 8.13 1.35
CA GLY A 1103 30.35 8.16 2.38
C GLY A 1103 29.80 9.57 2.60
N PHE A 1104 30.68 10.56 2.78
CA PHE A 1104 30.26 11.96 2.91
C PHE A 1104 29.48 12.48 1.69
N LEU A 1105 29.89 12.11 0.47
CA LEU A 1105 29.14 12.47 -0.74
C LEU A 1105 27.74 11.83 -0.77
N THR A 1106 27.55 10.67 -0.13
CA THR A 1106 26.21 10.08 0.08
C THR A 1106 25.31 11.02 0.90
N ILE A 1107 25.85 11.64 1.96
CA ILE A 1107 25.12 12.64 2.77
C ILE A 1107 24.74 13.84 1.90
N VAL A 1108 25.68 14.37 1.12
CA VAL A 1108 25.45 15.51 0.23
C VAL A 1108 24.36 15.21 -0.79
N SER A 1109 24.40 14.04 -1.44
CA SER A 1109 23.36 13.61 -2.39
C SER A 1109 22.00 13.43 -1.73
N SER A 1110 21.96 12.93 -0.49
CA SER A 1110 20.70 12.72 0.24
C SER A 1110 19.95 14.01 0.56
N ALA A 1111 20.65 15.15 0.62
CA ALA A 1111 20.05 16.46 0.87
C ALA A 1111 19.19 16.96 -0.31
N LEU A 1112 19.40 16.43 -1.51
CA LEU A 1112 18.64 16.79 -2.72
C LEU A 1112 17.26 16.10 -2.80
N ILE A 1113 17.00 15.11 -1.94
CA ILE A 1113 15.81 14.26 -2.00
C ILE A 1113 14.60 14.94 -1.34
N LYS A 1114 13.54 15.13 -2.12
CA LYS A 1114 12.27 15.73 -1.67
C LYS A 1114 11.37 14.67 -1.04
N SER A 1115 10.39 15.11 -0.24
CA SER A 1115 9.34 14.23 0.29
C SER A 1115 8.15 14.20 -0.65
N LYS A 1116 7.61 13.01 -0.92
CA LYS A 1116 6.37 12.80 -1.68
C LYS A 1116 5.55 11.69 -1.02
N LYS A 1117 4.23 11.88 -0.92
CA LYS A 1117 3.31 10.86 -0.38
C LYS A 1117 3.18 9.73 -1.40
N LEU A 1118 3.45 8.49 -0.96
CA LEU A 1118 3.42 7.31 -1.83
C LEU A 1118 1.97 6.91 -2.14
N SER A 1119 1.66 6.62 -3.42
CA SER A 1119 0.34 6.16 -3.89
C SER A 1119 0.07 4.69 -3.51
N HIS A 1120 -1.20 4.33 -3.38
CA HIS A 1120 -1.68 2.96 -3.14
C HIS A 1120 -2.12 2.25 -4.43
N GLU A 1121 -2.15 2.94 -5.57
CA GLU A 1121 -2.61 2.40 -6.85
C GLU A 1121 -1.66 1.30 -7.37
N HIS A 1122 -2.23 0.26 -7.96
CA HIS A 1122 -1.51 -0.79 -8.68
C HIS A 1122 -1.97 -0.79 -10.14
N THR A 1123 -1.03 -0.53 -11.03
CA THR A 1123 -1.21 -0.68 -12.47
C THR A 1123 -0.18 -1.72 -12.94
N GLU A 1124 -0.66 -2.84 -13.48
CA GLU A 1124 0.22 -3.83 -14.12
C GLU A 1124 0.75 -3.24 -15.42
N THR A 1125 2.07 -3.29 -15.61
CA THR A 1125 2.72 -2.80 -16.83
C THR A 1125 2.39 -3.73 -18.00
N VAL A 1126 1.63 -3.23 -18.96
CA VAL A 1126 1.41 -3.92 -20.26
C VAL A 1126 2.67 -3.71 -21.11
N THR A 1127 3.23 -4.79 -21.65
CA THR A 1127 4.52 -4.78 -22.39
C THR A 1127 4.26 -5.00 -23.89
N GLY A 1128 5.22 -4.64 -24.77
CA GLY A 1128 5.16 -4.93 -26.22
C GLY A 1128 5.14 -3.73 -27.17
N LEU A 1129 5.53 -3.99 -28.44
CA LEU A 1129 5.79 -2.97 -29.47
C LEU A 1129 4.63 -2.03 -29.80
N LYS A 1130 3.37 -2.48 -29.70
CA LYS A 1130 2.20 -1.63 -30.00
C LYS A 1130 2.07 -0.48 -29.02
N GLN A 1131 2.40 -0.70 -27.74
CA GLN A 1131 2.33 0.31 -26.70
C GLN A 1131 3.58 1.19 -26.68
N THR A 1132 4.75 0.61 -26.95
CA THR A 1132 5.99 1.38 -27.11
C THR A 1132 5.86 2.40 -28.26
N ARG A 1133 5.20 2.02 -29.37
CA ARG A 1133 4.88 2.93 -30.49
C ARG A 1133 3.95 4.08 -30.10
N ALA A 1134 2.92 3.82 -29.31
CA ALA A 1134 2.01 4.85 -28.83
C ALA A 1134 2.74 5.88 -27.94
N GLN A 1135 3.63 5.41 -27.06
CA GLN A 1135 4.43 6.28 -26.20
C GLN A 1135 5.49 7.09 -26.97
N ALA A 1136 6.19 6.46 -27.92
CA ALA A 1136 7.16 7.18 -28.76
C ALA A 1136 6.48 8.26 -29.62
N GLN A 1137 5.21 8.07 -30.02
CA GLN A 1137 4.43 9.07 -30.73
C GLN A 1137 4.03 10.25 -29.82
N ASP A 1138 3.63 10.00 -28.57
CA ASP A 1138 3.30 11.04 -27.59
C ASP A 1138 4.52 11.88 -27.18
N GLU A 1139 5.67 11.24 -26.90
CA GLU A 1139 6.91 11.95 -26.56
C GLU A 1139 7.46 12.79 -27.73
N CYS A 1140 7.30 12.30 -28.96
CA CYS A 1140 7.72 13.04 -30.16
C CYS A 1140 6.81 14.27 -30.41
N GLN A 1141 5.52 14.18 -30.05
CA GLN A 1141 4.60 15.33 -30.08
C GLN A 1141 4.89 16.37 -28.98
N ASP A 1142 5.28 15.95 -27.78
CA ASP A 1142 5.67 16.87 -26.70
C ASP A 1142 7.03 17.54 -26.94
N ARG A 1143 7.99 16.84 -27.57
CA ARG A 1143 9.26 17.43 -28.05
C ARG A 1143 9.08 18.39 -29.22
N ALA A 1144 7.99 18.29 -29.98
CA ALA A 1144 7.66 19.28 -31.01
C ALA A 1144 6.97 20.53 -30.44
N ARG A 1145 6.54 20.49 -29.17
CA ARG A 1145 5.85 21.58 -28.45
C ARG A 1145 6.75 22.34 -27.46
N THR A 1146 7.94 21.83 -27.17
CA THR A 1146 8.98 22.45 -26.33
C THR A 1146 10.17 22.85 -27.17
#